data_AF-A0A2V5ICU5-F1
#
_entry.id   AF-A0A2V5ICU5-F1
#
_cell.length_a   1.000
_cell.length_b   1.000
_cell.length_c   1.000
_cell.angle_alpha   90.00
_cell.angle_beta   90.00
_cell.angle_gamma   90.00
#
_symmetry.space_group_name_H-M   'P 1'
#
loop_
_entity.id
_entity.type
_entity.pdbx_description
1 polymer ?
#
loop_
_entity_poly.entity_id
_entity_poly.type
_entity_poly.pdbx_seq_one_letter_code
_entity_poly.pdbx_strand_id
1 'polypeptide(L)'
;MLTLSTALSLALAATALNVNTITSKYFGNDAPWYRDRIPLFETDQTVLQDVYYYRWGVFRAHQRDLGAEGYLTTEFLNDVSWQKSPWALLIDASNFHLREGRWSRDRRFTSDYGNFLFGPNGIQNQFSESLADGVWQVYLVDGVADDATSHLSAMQSFFQGWNSTTLGVGGYDSRKGLYWIQPLTDATEYTISSIDATNGTDGFTGGYSFRPSINSYQYANARAIAQLAELTGDTAVADQYNAYADTLQRLVQADLWNSTFSHFIDRYEVSNEYVTYWDFIRGRELVGYVPWAHDLPDDNATYAAAWSHVLDSDKLAGTHGLRTNEPSYQYYMVQYRYEGTHPECQWNGPAWPYQTTQVLTALANLLDHYPKSAATGVINQADYTQILLQYARLHYNPARGGILDVEEDYYADTGSPIVGLTRSPHYFHSGFVDVILSGFVGLRPRADNVLEVNPQADGGTVSYFRAERLLYHGHEVAVQWDATGSHYGKAGLYVEVDGTTVASASKLTRLTANIPRAAPPTVDRPIAVSVQLGTTTEYPAGSVSVAGADADDVHAAIDGRVWFYPETDVANGWDSPAGNGTEIWYQIDFGSATQTGRAEVAFFANATQGYAVPTSYRIEQLDGDSWTAVSNATYDKPLANGITNASWQTAQTSQVRLVFTPTKGEKVRLVEWKVFSS
;
A
#
# COMPACT_ATOMS: atom_id res chain seq x y z
N MET A 1 44.96 -26.30 -0.59
CA MET A 1 43.75 -27.14 -0.48
C MET A 1 42.77 -26.41 0.41
N LEU A 2 41.83 -25.64 -0.17
CA LEU A 2 40.67 -25.17 0.60
C LEU A 2 39.90 -26.42 1.04
N THR A 3 39.50 -26.48 2.30
CA THR A 3 38.74 -27.60 2.84
C THR A 3 37.35 -27.62 2.20
N LEU A 4 36.79 -28.81 1.99
CA LEU A 4 35.47 -29.00 1.35
C LEU A 4 34.36 -28.17 2.02
N SER A 5 34.52 -27.84 3.31
CA SER A 5 33.63 -27.00 4.09
C SER A 5 33.69 -25.51 3.71
N THR A 6 34.85 -24.98 3.31
CA THR A 6 34.97 -23.57 2.85
C THR A 6 34.43 -23.39 1.44
N ALA A 7 34.59 -24.41 0.59
CA ALA A 7 34.02 -24.43 -0.76
C ALA A 7 32.48 -24.53 -0.75
N LEU A 8 31.88 -25.23 0.23
CA LEU A 8 30.42 -25.31 0.37
C LEU A 8 29.81 -23.98 0.84
N SER A 9 30.46 -23.27 1.76
CA SER A 9 30.05 -21.92 2.17
C SER A 9 30.29 -20.86 1.07
N LEU A 10 31.26 -21.05 0.18
CA LEU A 10 31.47 -20.21 -1.01
C LEU A 10 30.47 -20.53 -2.14
N ALA A 11 29.96 -21.76 -2.23
CA ALA A 11 28.90 -22.14 -3.18
C ALA A 11 27.50 -21.72 -2.71
N LEU A 12 27.24 -21.67 -1.40
CA LEU A 12 26.03 -21.09 -0.81
C LEU A 12 26.03 -19.54 -0.87
N ALA A 13 27.21 -18.92 -0.89
CA ALA A 13 27.36 -17.48 -1.10
C ALA A 13 27.23 -17.04 -2.57
N ALA A 14 27.10 -17.97 -3.52
CA ALA A 14 27.04 -17.66 -4.95
C ALA A 14 25.63 -17.37 -5.48
N THR A 15 24.57 -17.44 -4.64
CA THR A 15 23.17 -17.29 -5.09
C THR A 15 22.32 -16.32 -4.27
N ALA A 16 22.82 -15.81 -3.14
CA ALA A 16 22.10 -14.84 -2.32
C ALA A 16 22.26 -13.41 -2.88
N LEU A 17 21.19 -12.63 -2.85
CA LEU A 17 21.23 -11.23 -3.26
C LEU A 17 21.98 -10.41 -2.19
N ASN A 18 22.84 -9.49 -2.64
CA ASN A 18 23.57 -8.64 -1.71
C ASN A 18 22.68 -7.48 -1.25
N VAL A 19 22.14 -7.61 -0.03
CA VAL A 19 21.26 -6.60 0.58
C VAL A 19 21.86 -5.20 0.54
N ASN A 20 23.12 -5.04 0.95
CA ASN A 20 23.76 -3.72 1.02
C ASN A 20 23.91 -3.12 -0.38
N THR A 21 24.37 -3.90 -1.36
CA THR A 21 24.50 -3.43 -2.75
C THR A 21 23.16 -2.98 -3.31
N ILE A 22 22.11 -3.78 -3.14
CA ILE A 22 20.78 -3.47 -3.68
C ILE A 22 20.19 -2.25 -2.97
N THR A 23 20.14 -2.23 -1.64
CA THR A 23 19.51 -1.12 -0.92
C THR A 23 20.29 0.18 -1.10
N SER A 24 21.62 0.15 -1.15
CA SER A 24 22.41 1.35 -1.45
C SER A 24 22.20 1.85 -2.88
N LYS A 25 22.00 0.94 -3.86
CA LYS A 25 21.69 1.33 -5.24
C LYS A 25 20.38 2.10 -5.33
N TYR A 26 19.31 1.61 -4.69
CA TYR A 26 17.96 2.16 -4.85
C TYR A 26 17.62 3.27 -3.86
N PHE A 27 18.23 3.28 -2.67
CA PHE A 27 17.84 4.18 -1.57
C PHE A 27 18.99 5.06 -1.05
N GLY A 28 20.21 4.88 -1.57
CA GLY A 28 21.36 5.72 -1.21
C GLY A 28 21.63 5.76 0.30
N ASN A 29 21.69 6.97 0.87
CA ASN A 29 21.92 7.18 2.31
C ASN A 29 20.75 6.70 3.19
N ASP A 30 19.58 6.48 2.58
CA ASP A 30 18.38 6.05 3.26
C ASP A 30 18.24 4.53 3.35
N ALA A 31 19.15 3.80 2.69
CA ALA A 31 19.24 2.34 2.66
C ALA A 31 19.14 1.63 4.03
N PRO A 32 19.68 2.15 5.16
CA PRO A 32 19.59 1.47 6.45
C PRO A 32 18.18 1.12 6.90
N TRP A 33 17.17 1.95 6.57
CA TRP A 33 15.78 1.65 6.92
C TRP A 33 15.27 0.41 6.16
N TYR A 34 15.53 0.34 4.85
CA TYR A 34 15.05 -0.73 3.97
C TYR A 34 15.77 -2.05 4.20
N ARG A 35 17.08 -2.01 4.47
CA ARG A 35 17.94 -3.19 4.65
C ARG A 35 17.32 -4.21 5.61
N ASP A 36 16.71 -3.76 6.68
CA ASP A 36 16.20 -4.66 7.72
C ASP A 36 14.68 -4.90 7.60
N ARG A 37 14.01 -4.24 6.65
CA ARG A 37 12.54 -4.19 6.54
C ARG A 37 11.97 -4.86 5.31
N ILE A 38 12.67 -4.87 4.18
CA ILE A 38 12.07 -5.31 2.91
C ILE A 38 12.64 -6.66 2.43
N PRO A 39 11.84 -7.50 1.74
CA PRO A 39 12.35 -8.55 0.89
C PRO A 39 13.16 -7.97 -0.28
N LEU A 40 14.05 -8.78 -0.85
CA LEU A 40 14.82 -8.41 -2.03
C LEU A 40 14.23 -9.10 -3.25
N PHE A 41 14.26 -8.42 -4.38
CA PHE A 41 13.78 -8.91 -5.66
C PHE A 41 14.75 -8.57 -6.80
N GLU A 42 15.02 -9.55 -7.65
CA GLU A 42 15.79 -9.39 -8.89
C GLU A 42 15.11 -10.17 -10.01
N THR A 43 15.12 -9.64 -11.23
CA THR A 43 14.54 -10.29 -12.41
C THR A 43 15.18 -9.75 -13.70
N ASP A 44 15.12 -10.52 -14.79
CA ASP A 44 15.55 -10.03 -16.10
C ASP A 44 14.63 -8.91 -16.65
N GLN A 45 13.42 -8.77 -16.09
CA GLN A 45 12.50 -7.69 -16.38
C GLN A 45 12.82 -6.44 -15.53
N THR A 46 13.86 -5.70 -15.91
CA THR A 46 14.38 -4.58 -15.10
C THR A 46 13.33 -3.53 -14.72
N VAL A 47 12.31 -3.31 -15.56
CA VAL A 47 11.20 -2.39 -15.25
C VAL A 47 10.39 -2.83 -14.02
N LEU A 48 10.17 -4.14 -13.83
CA LEU A 48 9.50 -4.67 -12.64
C LEU A 48 10.38 -4.46 -11.41
N GLN A 49 11.69 -4.67 -11.56
CA GLN A 49 12.65 -4.51 -10.48
C GLN A 49 12.74 -3.05 -10.02
N ASP A 50 12.86 -2.10 -10.94
CA ASP A 50 12.98 -0.68 -10.59
C ASP A 50 11.70 -0.16 -9.92
N VAL A 51 10.52 -0.55 -10.42
CA VAL A 51 9.23 -0.21 -9.79
C VAL A 51 9.08 -0.89 -8.43
N TYR A 52 9.52 -2.14 -8.26
CA TYR A 52 9.48 -2.84 -6.97
C TYR A 52 10.20 -2.06 -5.87
N TYR A 53 11.41 -1.57 -6.13
CA TYR A 53 12.15 -0.78 -5.14
C TYR A 53 11.59 0.64 -4.98
N TYR A 54 11.11 1.27 -6.05
CA TYR A 54 10.40 2.54 -5.95
C TYR A 54 9.15 2.44 -5.06
N ARG A 55 8.39 1.36 -5.18
CA ARG A 55 7.16 1.11 -4.41
C ARG A 55 7.41 0.83 -2.94
N TRP A 56 8.58 0.29 -2.58
CA TRP A 56 9.03 0.29 -1.19
C TRP A 56 9.35 1.70 -0.68
N GLY A 57 9.87 2.59 -1.55
CA GLY A 57 10.03 4.01 -1.24
C GLY A 57 8.70 4.70 -0.96
N VAL A 58 7.69 4.47 -1.82
CA VAL A 58 6.32 4.93 -1.59
C VAL A 58 5.78 4.38 -0.28
N PHE A 59 5.87 3.06 -0.06
CA PHE A 59 5.41 2.43 1.19
C PHE A 59 6.00 3.13 2.41
N ARG A 60 7.32 3.39 2.43
CA ARG A 60 8.00 4.11 3.51
C ARG A 60 7.45 5.52 3.70
N ALA A 61 7.34 6.30 2.63
CA ALA A 61 6.92 7.69 2.68
C ALA A 61 5.53 7.85 3.32
N HIS A 62 4.68 6.84 3.16
CA HIS A 62 3.33 6.78 3.71
C HIS A 62 3.22 6.15 5.11
N GLN A 63 4.32 5.70 5.73
CA GLN A 63 4.30 5.24 7.12
C GLN A 63 4.36 6.42 8.08
N ARG A 64 3.19 6.90 8.51
CA ARG A 64 3.08 7.98 9.49
C ARG A 64 3.19 7.43 10.90
N ASP A 65 4.16 7.93 11.65
CA ASP A 65 4.34 7.67 13.08
C ASP A 65 3.39 8.56 13.89
N LEU A 66 2.62 7.98 14.80
CA LEU A 66 1.66 8.67 15.64
C LEU A 66 2.14 8.73 17.10
N GLY A 67 3.43 8.47 17.33
CA GLY A 67 4.01 8.39 18.66
C GLY A 67 3.44 7.21 19.43
N ALA A 68 2.75 7.48 20.54
CA ALA A 68 2.21 6.44 21.41
C ALA A 68 1.05 5.64 20.78
N GLU A 69 0.42 6.16 19.73
CA GLU A 69 -0.65 5.46 19.00
C GLU A 69 -0.13 4.47 17.94
N GLY A 70 1.19 4.38 17.72
CA GLY A 70 1.81 3.47 16.75
C GLY A 70 1.89 4.07 15.35
N TYR A 71 1.79 3.24 14.31
CA TYR A 71 1.85 3.66 12.91
C TYR A 71 0.50 3.52 12.20
N LEU A 72 0.24 4.43 11.25
CA LEU A 72 -0.75 4.25 10.20
C LEU A 72 -0.13 4.43 8.82
N THR A 73 -0.78 3.87 7.80
CA THR A 73 -0.45 4.17 6.40
C THR A 73 -1.39 5.24 5.85
N THR A 74 -0.82 6.30 5.27
CA THR A 74 -1.58 7.35 4.56
C THR A 74 -1.75 7.02 3.07
N GLU A 75 -2.69 7.68 2.42
CA GLU A 75 -2.92 7.54 0.98
C GLU A 75 -2.27 8.66 0.16
N PHE A 76 -2.40 9.90 0.63
CA PHE A 76 -1.71 11.08 0.10
C PHE A 76 -0.51 11.45 0.99
N LEU A 77 0.54 12.00 0.38
CA LEU A 77 1.65 12.61 1.12
C LEU A 77 1.24 13.94 1.73
N ASN A 78 0.58 14.77 0.93
CA ASN A 78 0.00 16.03 1.35
C ASN A 78 -1.39 15.81 1.95
N ASP A 79 -1.73 16.55 2.99
CA ASP A 79 -3.05 16.45 3.60
C ASP A 79 -4.16 16.93 2.64
N VAL A 80 -5.23 16.15 2.55
CA VAL A 80 -6.43 16.47 1.76
C VAL A 80 -7.64 16.74 2.67
N SER A 81 -8.61 17.52 2.21
CA SER A 81 -9.70 18.00 3.08
C SER A 81 -10.72 16.94 3.50
N TRP A 82 -10.77 15.79 2.80
CA TRP A 82 -11.71 14.69 3.05
C TRP A 82 -11.12 13.54 3.89
N GLN A 83 -9.84 13.64 4.28
CA GLN A 83 -9.23 12.67 5.19
C GLN A 83 -9.68 12.90 6.63
N LYS A 84 -9.55 11.87 7.48
CA LYS A 84 -9.80 12.02 8.90
C LYS A 84 -8.64 12.76 9.58
N SER A 85 -8.90 14.00 9.97
CA SER A 85 -8.00 14.83 10.79
C SER A 85 -8.02 14.39 12.27
N PRO A 86 -6.89 14.48 13.01
CA PRO A 86 -5.57 14.94 12.58
C PRO A 86 -4.68 13.84 11.97
N TRP A 87 -5.15 12.60 11.87
CA TRP A 87 -4.31 11.44 11.54
C TRP A 87 -3.97 11.25 10.06
N ALA A 88 -4.72 11.87 9.14
CA ALA A 88 -4.60 11.67 7.69
C ALA A 88 -5.02 10.27 7.21
N LEU A 89 -6.06 9.72 7.85
CA LEU A 89 -6.62 8.42 7.45
C LEU A 89 -7.66 8.58 6.33
N LEU A 90 -7.50 7.74 5.30
CA LEU A 90 -8.51 7.33 4.31
C LEU A 90 -8.53 5.79 4.27
N ILE A 91 -9.71 5.17 4.18
CA ILE A 91 -9.85 3.70 4.33
C ILE A 91 -9.98 2.92 3.03
N ASP A 92 -10.21 3.60 1.91
CA ASP A 92 -10.52 3.02 0.61
C ASP A 92 -9.38 2.19 0.00
N ALA A 93 -8.11 2.57 0.26
CA ALA A 93 -6.94 1.79 -0.15
C ALA A 93 -6.31 0.97 0.98
N SER A 94 -6.86 0.95 2.21
CA SER A 94 -6.23 0.29 3.36
C SER A 94 -5.99 -1.21 3.18
N ASN A 95 -6.83 -1.91 2.40
CA ASN A 95 -6.56 -3.33 2.09
C ASN A 95 -5.28 -3.47 1.24
N PHE A 96 -5.03 -2.58 0.28
CA PHE A 96 -3.78 -2.57 -0.48
C PHE A 96 -2.60 -2.23 0.41
N HIS A 97 -2.75 -1.27 1.33
CA HIS A 97 -1.69 -0.94 2.30
C HIS A 97 -1.30 -2.14 3.16
N LEU A 98 -2.29 -2.87 3.70
CA LEU A 98 -2.07 -4.08 4.50
C LEU A 98 -1.44 -5.20 3.65
N ARG A 99 -1.89 -5.39 2.40
CA ARG A 99 -1.34 -6.41 1.49
C ARG A 99 0.06 -6.07 0.97
N GLU A 100 0.39 -4.79 0.78
CA GLU A 100 1.75 -4.35 0.46
C GLU A 100 2.66 -4.52 1.68
N GLY A 101 2.17 -4.09 2.85
CA GLY A 101 2.87 -4.09 4.12
C GLY A 101 3.06 -5.47 4.76
N ARG A 102 2.25 -6.49 4.43
CA ARG A 102 2.42 -7.85 4.97
C ARG A 102 3.77 -8.48 4.65
N TRP A 103 4.47 -7.95 3.64
CA TRP A 103 5.80 -8.36 3.25
C TRP A 103 6.91 -7.64 4.00
N SER A 104 6.59 -6.57 4.73
CA SER A 104 7.51 -5.89 5.63
C SER A 104 7.88 -6.82 6.78
N ARG A 105 9.17 -6.86 7.08
CA ARG A 105 9.72 -7.57 8.24
C ARG A 105 9.47 -6.81 9.54
N ASP A 106 9.19 -5.51 9.45
CA ASP A 106 8.75 -4.68 10.56
C ASP A 106 7.22 -4.68 10.60
N ARG A 107 6.68 -5.50 11.51
CA ARG A 107 5.24 -5.77 11.63
C ARG A 107 4.44 -4.59 12.17
N ARG A 108 5.08 -3.54 12.70
CA ARG A 108 4.35 -2.36 13.23
C ARG A 108 3.47 -1.73 12.17
N PHE A 109 3.95 -1.66 10.93
CA PHE A 109 3.22 -1.04 9.81
C PHE A 109 1.91 -1.76 9.44
N THR A 110 1.74 -3.02 9.83
CA THR A 110 0.47 -3.75 9.66
C THR A 110 -0.28 -3.94 10.97
N SER A 111 0.41 -4.32 12.05
CA SER A 111 -0.22 -4.56 13.37
C SER A 111 -0.69 -3.28 14.03
N ASP A 112 0.10 -2.21 14.07
CA ASP A 112 -0.33 -0.93 14.63
C ASP A 112 -1.41 -0.29 13.74
N TYR A 113 -1.28 -0.46 12.42
CA TYR A 113 -2.30 0.05 11.49
C TYR A 113 -3.64 -0.68 11.64
N GLY A 114 -3.64 -2.00 11.81
CA GLY A 114 -4.83 -2.78 12.15
C GLY A 114 -5.45 -2.33 13.48
N ASN A 115 -4.63 -2.13 14.51
CA ASN A 115 -5.04 -1.55 15.79
C ASN A 115 -5.71 -0.18 15.62
N PHE A 116 -5.17 0.67 14.74
CA PHE A 116 -5.72 1.99 14.47
C PHE A 116 -7.06 1.91 13.72
N LEU A 117 -7.12 1.14 12.63
CA LEU A 117 -8.31 0.97 11.79
C LEU A 117 -9.53 0.46 12.59
N PHE A 118 -9.31 -0.52 13.46
CA PHE A 118 -10.36 -1.11 14.32
C PHE A 118 -10.42 -0.50 15.72
N GLY A 119 -9.59 0.49 16.01
CA GLY A 119 -9.51 1.19 17.28
C GLY A 119 -10.49 2.35 17.41
N PRO A 120 -10.49 3.05 18.56
CA PRO A 120 -11.40 4.17 18.82
C PRO A 120 -11.19 5.36 17.88
N ASN A 121 -9.98 5.51 17.33
CA ASN A 121 -9.62 6.57 16.39
C ASN A 121 -9.79 6.16 14.91
N GLY A 122 -10.21 4.93 14.62
CA GLY A 122 -10.56 4.48 13.27
C GLY A 122 -11.81 5.17 12.72
N ILE A 123 -12.09 4.98 11.43
CA ILE A 123 -13.32 5.48 10.78
C ILE A 123 -14.08 4.33 10.15
N GLN A 124 -15.39 4.32 10.34
CA GLN A 124 -16.28 3.30 9.76
C GLN A 124 -17.14 3.92 8.66
N ASN A 125 -17.44 3.12 7.64
CA ASN A 125 -18.37 3.45 6.55
C ASN A 125 -18.04 4.76 5.81
N GLN A 126 -16.75 5.17 5.75
CA GLN A 126 -16.32 6.32 4.95
C GLN A 126 -16.31 5.96 3.45
N PHE A 127 -15.72 4.81 3.14
CA PHE A 127 -15.70 4.18 1.83
C PHE A 127 -16.05 2.70 1.95
N SER A 128 -16.42 2.05 0.84
CA SER A 128 -16.47 0.59 0.76
C SER A 128 -15.10 0.01 1.13
N GLU A 129 -15.11 -1.14 1.80
CA GLU A 129 -13.88 -1.69 2.36
C GLU A 129 -13.88 -3.21 2.49
N SER A 130 -12.67 -3.79 2.46
CA SER A 130 -12.37 -5.20 2.76
C SER A 130 -11.29 -5.32 3.86
N LEU A 131 -11.41 -4.55 4.94
CA LEU A 131 -10.37 -4.44 5.98
C LEU A 131 -10.16 -5.74 6.77
N ALA A 132 -11.23 -6.49 7.05
CA ALA A 132 -11.10 -7.76 7.76
C ALA A 132 -10.34 -8.79 6.91
N ASP A 133 -10.58 -8.82 5.59
CA ASP A 133 -9.74 -9.57 4.65
C ASP A 133 -8.29 -9.07 4.68
N GLY A 134 -8.04 -7.76 4.68
CA GLY A 134 -6.68 -7.22 4.76
C GLY A 134 -5.89 -7.74 5.98
N VAL A 135 -6.52 -7.74 7.16
CA VAL A 135 -5.92 -8.29 8.40
C VAL A 135 -5.70 -9.79 8.31
N TRP A 136 -6.68 -10.54 7.78
CA TRP A 136 -6.52 -11.97 7.55
C TRP A 136 -5.34 -12.27 6.62
N GLN A 137 -5.17 -11.50 5.55
CA GLN A 137 -4.10 -11.65 4.57
C GLN A 137 -2.71 -11.35 5.14
N VAL A 138 -2.62 -10.48 6.15
CA VAL A 138 -1.40 -10.26 6.95
C VAL A 138 -1.11 -11.50 7.80
N TYR A 139 -2.10 -12.03 8.51
CA TYR A 139 -1.96 -13.24 9.32
C TYR A 139 -1.49 -14.45 8.50
N LEU A 140 -2.00 -14.60 7.27
CA LEU A 140 -1.58 -15.68 6.37
C LEU A 140 -0.07 -15.65 6.08
N VAL A 141 0.58 -14.49 6.17
CA VAL A 141 2.02 -14.34 5.94
C VAL A 141 2.80 -14.38 7.24
N ASP A 142 2.39 -13.61 8.25
CA ASP A 142 3.19 -13.42 9.45
C ASP A 142 2.95 -14.49 10.53
N GLY A 143 1.78 -15.14 10.49
CA GLY A 143 1.35 -16.20 11.38
C GLY A 143 0.97 -15.83 12.81
N VAL A 144 0.80 -14.55 13.14
CA VAL A 144 0.49 -14.11 14.52
C VAL A 144 -1.00 -13.89 14.69
N ALA A 145 -1.64 -14.89 15.27
CA ALA A 145 -3.08 -14.90 15.48
C ALA A 145 -3.56 -13.80 16.44
N ASP A 146 -2.77 -13.45 17.46
CA ASP A 146 -3.18 -12.47 18.47
C ASP A 146 -3.41 -11.09 17.86
N ASP A 147 -2.53 -10.63 16.97
CA ASP A 147 -2.68 -9.35 16.27
C ASP A 147 -3.97 -9.34 15.45
N ALA A 148 -4.27 -10.41 14.72
CA ALA A 148 -5.46 -10.49 13.86
C ALA A 148 -6.78 -10.69 14.63
N THR A 149 -6.79 -11.58 15.62
CA THR A 149 -8.01 -11.97 16.36
C THR A 149 -8.44 -10.93 17.40
N SER A 150 -7.52 -10.06 17.84
CA SER A 150 -7.84 -8.95 18.77
C SER A 150 -8.92 -8.00 18.23
N HIS A 151 -9.09 -7.93 16.91
CA HIS A 151 -10.04 -7.06 16.22
C HIS A 151 -11.40 -7.72 15.93
N LEU A 152 -11.58 -9.00 16.22
CA LEU A 152 -12.72 -9.79 15.75
C LEU A 152 -14.09 -9.17 16.12
N SER A 153 -14.23 -8.61 17.33
CA SER A 153 -15.48 -7.95 17.73
C SER A 153 -15.73 -6.64 16.98
N ALA A 154 -14.67 -5.86 16.70
CA ALA A 154 -14.77 -4.62 15.95
C ALA A 154 -15.08 -4.88 14.47
N MET A 155 -14.48 -5.91 13.88
CA MET A 155 -14.77 -6.37 12.52
C MET A 155 -16.24 -6.78 12.38
N GLN A 156 -16.78 -7.54 13.33
CA GLN A 156 -18.20 -7.90 13.33
C GLN A 156 -19.08 -6.66 13.40
N SER A 157 -18.75 -5.69 14.26
CA SER A 157 -19.50 -4.44 14.42
C SER A 157 -19.48 -3.61 13.14
N PHE A 158 -18.32 -3.48 12.48
CA PHE A 158 -18.19 -2.75 11.22
C PHE A 158 -18.99 -3.44 10.09
N PHE A 159 -18.84 -4.76 9.93
CA PHE A 159 -19.64 -5.53 8.97
C PHE A 159 -21.15 -5.29 9.16
N GLN A 160 -21.63 -5.35 10.41
CA GLN A 160 -23.05 -5.10 10.71
C GLN A 160 -23.45 -3.63 10.51
N GLY A 161 -22.52 -2.69 10.62
CA GLY A 161 -22.74 -1.27 10.34
C GLY A 161 -23.22 -1.02 8.90
N TRP A 162 -22.76 -1.82 7.94
CA TRP A 162 -23.23 -1.76 6.55
C TRP A 162 -24.67 -2.21 6.35
N ASN A 163 -25.29 -2.90 7.32
CA ASN A 163 -26.69 -3.32 7.24
C ASN A 163 -27.71 -2.18 7.44
N SER A 164 -27.22 -0.94 7.50
CA SER A 164 -28.03 0.27 7.58
C SER A 164 -28.57 0.69 6.22
N THR A 165 -29.70 1.40 6.20
CA THR A 165 -30.27 2.04 5.01
C THR A 165 -30.20 3.57 5.09
N THR A 166 -29.52 4.12 6.11
CA THR A 166 -29.50 5.56 6.42
C THR A 166 -28.10 6.16 6.44
N LEU A 167 -27.07 5.43 5.97
CA LEU A 167 -25.69 5.93 5.98
C LEU A 167 -25.47 7.08 4.99
N GLY A 168 -26.34 7.24 3.98
CA GLY A 168 -26.19 8.26 2.94
C GLY A 168 -25.02 8.02 1.98
N VAL A 169 -24.26 6.93 2.17
CA VAL A 169 -23.11 6.51 1.36
C VAL A 169 -23.31 5.13 0.74
N GLY A 170 -24.10 4.29 1.40
CA GLY A 170 -24.35 2.92 1.01
C GLY A 170 -25.26 2.23 2.03
N GLY A 171 -25.46 0.93 1.85
CA GLY A 171 -26.28 0.14 2.74
C GLY A 171 -26.53 -1.27 2.26
N TYR A 172 -27.54 -1.90 2.85
CA TYR A 172 -27.97 -3.26 2.53
C TYR A 172 -29.46 -3.30 2.17
N ASP A 173 -29.80 -3.86 1.01
CA ASP A 173 -31.21 -4.09 0.63
C ASP A 173 -31.62 -5.52 0.97
N SER A 174 -32.32 -5.68 2.08
CA SER A 174 -32.84 -6.98 2.54
C SER A 174 -33.77 -7.70 1.55
N ARG A 175 -34.39 -6.99 0.58
CA ARG A 175 -35.25 -7.60 -0.43
C ARG A 175 -34.46 -8.31 -1.52
N LYS A 176 -33.20 -7.89 -1.72
CA LYS A 176 -32.26 -8.47 -2.70
C LYS A 176 -31.18 -9.30 -2.03
N GLY A 177 -30.88 -9.02 -0.77
CA GLY A 177 -29.77 -9.64 -0.04
C GLY A 177 -28.40 -9.14 -0.50
N LEU A 178 -28.34 -7.94 -1.08
CA LEU A 178 -27.13 -7.34 -1.64
C LEU A 178 -26.86 -5.98 -1.01
N TYR A 179 -25.58 -5.63 -0.92
CA TYR A 179 -25.10 -4.32 -0.53
C TYR A 179 -25.13 -3.36 -1.72
N TRP A 180 -25.41 -2.09 -1.45
CA TRP A 180 -25.41 -1.01 -2.41
C TRP A 180 -24.55 0.15 -1.93
N ILE A 181 -24.00 0.92 -2.86
CA ILE A 181 -23.11 2.06 -2.59
C ILE A 181 -23.26 3.08 -3.71
N GLN A 182 -23.07 4.37 -3.41
CA GLN A 182 -22.78 5.34 -4.47
C GLN A 182 -21.32 5.22 -4.93
N PRO A 183 -21.01 5.49 -6.21
CA PRO A 183 -19.66 5.33 -6.75
C PRO A 183 -18.59 6.17 -6.04
N LEU A 184 -18.89 7.40 -5.64
CA LEU A 184 -17.95 8.26 -4.89
C LEU A 184 -17.41 7.59 -3.63
N THR A 185 -18.30 6.99 -2.82
CA THR A 185 -17.91 6.29 -1.59
C THR A 185 -17.55 4.83 -1.84
N ASP A 186 -17.49 4.42 -3.10
CA ASP A 186 -16.80 3.21 -3.55
C ASP A 186 -15.41 3.55 -4.11
N ALA A 187 -14.93 4.77 -3.87
CA ALA A 187 -13.70 5.36 -4.42
C ALA A 187 -13.65 5.31 -5.96
N THR A 188 -14.80 5.45 -6.61
CA THR A 188 -14.96 5.35 -8.08
C THR A 188 -15.97 6.37 -8.63
N GLU A 189 -15.80 7.66 -8.31
CA GLU A 189 -16.67 8.73 -8.81
C GLU A 189 -16.79 8.78 -10.35
N TYR A 190 -17.95 9.21 -10.86
CA TYR A 190 -18.23 9.29 -12.30
C TYR A 190 -18.18 7.93 -13.04
N THR A 191 -18.77 6.89 -12.45
CA THR A 191 -19.07 5.63 -13.18
C THR A 191 -20.27 5.79 -14.10
N ILE A 192 -20.56 4.77 -14.93
CA ILE A 192 -21.79 4.72 -15.73
C ILE A 192 -23.01 4.98 -14.85
N SER A 193 -23.05 4.37 -13.66
CA SER A 193 -24.22 4.43 -12.77
C SER A 193 -24.57 5.87 -12.32
N SER A 194 -23.59 6.65 -11.86
CA SER A 194 -23.85 8.02 -11.41
C SER A 194 -24.07 8.98 -12.58
N ILE A 195 -23.37 8.78 -13.70
CA ILE A 195 -23.54 9.60 -14.90
C ILE A 195 -24.93 9.42 -15.52
N ASP A 196 -25.37 8.17 -15.71
CA ASP A 196 -26.67 7.89 -16.30
C ASP A 196 -27.82 8.34 -15.38
N ALA A 197 -27.65 8.27 -14.06
CA ALA A 197 -28.63 8.76 -13.09
C ALA A 197 -28.89 10.27 -13.20
N THR A 198 -28.06 11.03 -13.91
CA THR A 198 -28.22 12.46 -14.19
C THR A 198 -28.42 12.78 -15.68
N ASN A 199 -28.66 11.75 -16.51
CA ASN A 199 -28.72 11.87 -17.97
C ASN A 199 -27.43 12.48 -18.58
N GLY A 200 -26.28 12.16 -17.97
CA GLY A 200 -24.97 12.58 -18.43
C GLY A 200 -24.60 14.03 -18.13
N THR A 201 -25.33 14.71 -17.26
CA THR A 201 -25.09 16.12 -16.92
C THR A 201 -24.12 16.32 -15.76
N ASP A 202 -23.99 15.31 -14.88
CA ASP A 202 -23.07 15.24 -13.74
C ASP A 202 -22.80 13.74 -13.44
N GLY A 203 -22.08 13.43 -12.37
CA GLY A 203 -21.85 12.07 -11.88
C GLY A 203 -21.03 12.00 -10.60
N PHE A 204 -20.81 13.14 -9.91
CA PHE A 204 -20.00 13.19 -8.69
C PHE A 204 -20.68 12.45 -7.53
N THR A 205 -22.00 12.59 -7.39
CA THR A 205 -22.80 11.93 -6.35
C THR A 205 -23.98 11.17 -6.94
N GLY A 206 -24.63 10.33 -6.14
CA GLY A 206 -25.79 9.56 -6.57
C GLY A 206 -25.40 8.29 -7.33
N GLY A 207 -26.30 7.77 -8.19
CA GLY A 207 -26.04 6.52 -8.90
C GLY A 207 -25.97 5.27 -8.02
N TYR A 208 -26.55 5.30 -6.82
CA TYR A 208 -26.53 4.18 -5.87
C TYR A 208 -26.88 2.86 -6.56
N SER A 209 -25.97 1.90 -6.44
CA SER A 209 -26.05 0.65 -7.18
C SER A 209 -25.58 -0.53 -6.34
N PHE A 210 -26.14 -1.71 -6.62
CA PHE A 210 -25.60 -3.00 -6.23
C PHE A 210 -24.37 -3.29 -7.08
N ARG A 211 -23.18 -2.95 -6.57
CA ARG A 211 -21.92 -3.04 -7.30
C ARG A 211 -21.17 -4.34 -7.02
N PRO A 212 -20.45 -4.93 -8.00
CA PRO A 212 -19.57 -6.07 -7.78
C PRO A 212 -18.50 -5.81 -6.71
N SER A 213 -18.03 -4.57 -6.53
CA SER A 213 -17.06 -4.14 -5.52
C SER A 213 -17.54 -4.43 -4.09
N ILE A 214 -18.43 -3.60 -3.53
CA ILE A 214 -18.87 -3.70 -2.13
C ILE A 214 -19.40 -5.10 -1.77
N ASN A 215 -20.08 -5.79 -2.69
CA ASN A 215 -20.56 -7.14 -2.43
C ASN A 215 -19.42 -8.17 -2.35
N SER A 216 -18.38 -8.02 -3.17
CA SER A 216 -17.16 -8.85 -3.06
C SER A 216 -16.36 -8.50 -1.81
N TYR A 217 -16.32 -7.23 -1.40
CA TYR A 217 -15.63 -6.82 -0.18
C TYR A 217 -16.33 -7.35 1.07
N GLN A 218 -17.66 -7.28 1.14
CA GLN A 218 -18.42 -7.86 2.24
C GLN A 218 -18.34 -9.40 2.23
N TYR A 219 -18.28 -10.04 1.06
CA TYR A 219 -17.98 -11.48 0.97
C TYR A 219 -16.60 -11.80 1.59
N ALA A 220 -15.57 -11.05 1.21
CA ALA A 220 -14.21 -11.25 1.71
C ALA A 220 -14.11 -11.01 3.22
N ASN A 221 -14.71 -9.91 3.71
CA ASN A 221 -14.78 -9.61 5.12
C ASN A 221 -15.52 -10.71 5.91
N ALA A 222 -16.63 -11.24 5.37
CA ALA A 222 -17.35 -12.31 6.03
C ALA A 222 -16.52 -13.60 6.11
N ARG A 223 -15.81 -13.99 5.04
CA ARG A 223 -14.88 -15.13 5.06
C ARG A 223 -13.76 -14.93 6.07
N ALA A 224 -13.14 -13.76 6.10
CA ALA A 224 -12.07 -13.43 7.02
C ALA A 224 -12.52 -13.48 8.48
N ILE A 225 -13.70 -12.91 8.80
CA ILE A 225 -14.28 -12.96 10.15
C ILE A 225 -14.55 -14.41 10.56
N ALA A 226 -15.09 -15.23 9.65
CA ALA A 226 -15.33 -16.65 9.94
C ALA A 226 -14.03 -17.39 10.25
N GLN A 227 -12.99 -17.20 9.43
CA GLN A 227 -11.69 -17.83 9.60
C GLN A 227 -10.99 -17.39 10.90
N LEU A 228 -11.09 -16.10 11.25
CA LEU A 228 -10.55 -15.59 12.52
C LEU A 228 -11.33 -16.12 13.74
N ALA A 229 -12.64 -16.29 13.62
CA ALA A 229 -13.46 -16.92 14.66
C ALA A 229 -13.12 -18.41 14.86
N GLU A 230 -12.77 -19.13 13.79
CA GLU A 230 -12.26 -20.50 13.90
C GLU A 230 -10.96 -20.56 14.70
N LEU A 231 -10.04 -19.59 14.53
CA LEU A 231 -8.80 -19.52 15.31
C LEU A 231 -9.04 -19.36 16.82
N THR A 232 -10.11 -18.67 17.21
CA THR A 232 -10.46 -18.45 18.62
C THR A 232 -11.39 -19.54 19.18
N GLY A 233 -11.83 -20.47 18.34
CA GLY A 233 -12.78 -21.54 18.71
C GLY A 233 -14.24 -21.08 18.77
N ASP A 234 -14.57 -19.89 18.28
CA ASP A 234 -15.95 -19.39 18.20
C ASP A 234 -16.65 -19.93 16.94
N THR A 235 -17.07 -21.19 17.02
CA THR A 235 -17.73 -21.87 15.90
C THR A 235 -19.08 -21.23 15.52
N ALA A 236 -19.74 -20.54 16.45
CA ALA A 236 -21.03 -19.90 16.17
C ALA A 236 -20.86 -18.68 15.26
N VAL A 237 -19.88 -17.83 15.56
CA VAL A 237 -19.52 -16.71 14.68
C VAL A 237 -18.99 -17.22 13.35
N ALA A 238 -18.16 -18.27 13.35
CA ALA A 238 -17.65 -18.88 12.12
C ALA A 238 -18.79 -19.35 11.20
N ASP A 239 -19.73 -20.13 11.70
CA ASP A 239 -20.87 -20.63 10.94
C ASP A 239 -21.76 -19.49 10.41
N GLN A 240 -22.01 -18.48 11.24
CA GLN A 240 -22.83 -17.32 10.86
C GLN A 240 -22.22 -16.54 9.70
N TYR A 241 -20.93 -16.23 9.79
CA TYR A 241 -20.25 -15.42 8.78
C TYR A 241 -19.95 -16.22 7.51
N ASN A 242 -19.70 -17.53 7.61
CA ASN A 242 -19.67 -18.41 6.45
C ASN A 242 -21.02 -18.40 5.71
N ALA A 243 -22.15 -18.44 6.43
CA ALA A 243 -23.47 -18.37 5.81
C ALA A 243 -23.75 -17.02 5.10
N TYR A 244 -23.24 -15.91 5.64
CA TYR A 244 -23.29 -14.61 4.96
C TYR A 244 -22.45 -14.63 3.67
N ALA A 245 -21.23 -15.13 3.72
CA ALA A 245 -20.37 -15.25 2.55
C ALA A 245 -20.99 -16.15 1.47
N ASP A 246 -21.50 -17.33 1.83
CA ASP A 246 -22.17 -18.26 0.90
C ASP A 246 -23.40 -17.61 0.24
N THR A 247 -24.14 -16.80 1.00
CA THR A 247 -25.30 -16.06 0.48
C THR A 247 -24.88 -15.01 -0.54
N LEU A 248 -23.85 -14.21 -0.23
CA LEU A 248 -23.32 -13.19 -1.14
C LEU A 248 -22.73 -13.81 -2.40
N GLN A 249 -21.95 -14.89 -2.28
CA GLN A 249 -21.40 -15.63 -3.41
C GLN A 249 -22.50 -16.07 -4.38
N ARG A 250 -23.59 -16.64 -3.87
CA ARG A 250 -24.73 -17.06 -4.69
C ARG A 250 -25.43 -15.88 -5.37
N LEU A 251 -25.67 -14.79 -4.63
CA LEU A 251 -26.43 -13.64 -5.15
C LEU A 251 -25.63 -12.81 -6.15
N VAL A 252 -24.34 -12.55 -5.92
CA VAL A 252 -23.47 -11.84 -6.88
C VAL A 252 -23.45 -12.58 -8.22
N GLN A 253 -23.29 -13.90 -8.19
CA GLN A 253 -23.29 -14.74 -9.38
C GLN A 253 -24.64 -14.82 -10.09
N ALA A 254 -25.74 -14.88 -9.34
CA ALA A 254 -27.08 -14.99 -9.91
C ALA A 254 -27.60 -13.66 -10.47
N ASP A 255 -27.33 -12.57 -9.75
CA ASP A 255 -28.00 -11.29 -9.97
C ASP A 255 -27.09 -10.26 -10.64
N LEU A 256 -25.78 -10.24 -10.37
CA LEU A 256 -24.85 -9.28 -10.97
C LEU A 256 -24.14 -9.81 -12.20
N TRP A 257 -24.14 -11.13 -12.46
CA TRP A 257 -23.67 -11.65 -13.74
C TRP A 257 -24.65 -11.30 -14.87
N ASN A 258 -24.15 -10.62 -15.91
CA ASN A 258 -24.92 -10.31 -17.10
C ASN A 258 -24.46 -11.19 -18.27
N SER A 259 -25.32 -12.09 -18.75
CA SER A 259 -24.98 -13.01 -19.84
C SER A 259 -24.81 -12.33 -21.20
N THR A 260 -25.45 -11.18 -21.43
CA THR A 260 -25.31 -10.41 -22.68
C THR A 260 -23.94 -9.76 -22.74
N PHE A 261 -23.49 -9.14 -21.64
CA PHE A 261 -22.15 -8.58 -21.55
C PHE A 261 -21.07 -9.63 -21.28
N SER A 262 -21.45 -10.81 -20.79
CA SER A 262 -20.54 -11.84 -20.25
C SER A 262 -19.56 -11.23 -19.25
N HIS A 263 -20.11 -10.55 -18.23
CA HIS A 263 -19.37 -9.79 -17.22
C HIS A 263 -20.22 -9.59 -15.96
N PHE A 264 -19.59 -9.30 -14.83
CA PHE A 264 -20.30 -8.82 -13.64
C PHE A 264 -20.59 -7.32 -13.78
N ILE A 265 -21.86 -6.94 -13.62
CA ILE A 265 -22.39 -5.61 -13.94
C ILE A 265 -23.23 -5.10 -12.79
N ASP A 266 -23.09 -3.81 -12.49
CA ASP A 266 -23.89 -3.11 -11.50
C ASP A 266 -25.40 -3.14 -11.83
N ARG A 267 -26.22 -3.12 -10.79
CA ARG A 267 -27.66 -2.82 -10.91
C ARG A 267 -28.04 -1.62 -10.07
N TYR A 268 -28.93 -0.77 -10.57
CA TYR A 268 -29.39 0.38 -9.81
C TYR A 268 -30.14 -0.02 -8.54
N GLU A 269 -29.86 0.64 -7.42
CA GLU A 269 -30.66 0.58 -6.18
C GLU A 269 -31.71 1.69 -6.12
N VAL A 270 -31.65 2.65 -7.04
CA VAL A 270 -32.57 3.79 -7.13
C VAL A 270 -33.41 3.76 -8.40
N SER A 271 -34.56 4.45 -8.35
CA SER A 271 -35.33 4.83 -9.55
C SER A 271 -35.45 6.34 -9.62
N ASN A 272 -35.28 6.91 -10.81
CA ASN A 272 -35.58 8.31 -11.11
C ASN A 272 -36.12 8.45 -12.55
N GLU A 273 -36.04 9.65 -13.14
CA GLU A 273 -36.49 9.89 -14.52
C GLU A 273 -35.67 9.12 -15.57
N TYR A 274 -34.41 8.81 -15.28
CA TYR A 274 -33.42 8.29 -16.25
C TYR A 274 -33.03 6.84 -15.99
N VAL A 275 -33.10 6.38 -14.74
CA VAL A 275 -32.70 5.03 -14.32
C VAL A 275 -33.79 4.35 -13.51
N THR A 276 -33.84 3.02 -13.57
CA THR A 276 -34.87 2.22 -12.89
C THR A 276 -34.22 1.21 -11.95
N TYR A 277 -34.74 1.10 -10.74
CA TYR A 277 -34.34 0.12 -9.75
C TYR A 277 -34.24 -1.28 -10.36
N TRP A 278 -33.16 -1.97 -10.02
CA TRP A 278 -32.84 -3.32 -10.45
C TRP A 278 -32.41 -3.48 -11.90
N ASP A 279 -32.54 -2.47 -12.76
CA ASP A 279 -31.98 -2.55 -14.11
C ASP A 279 -30.44 -2.56 -14.04
N PHE A 280 -29.82 -3.29 -14.96
CA PHE A 280 -28.38 -3.25 -15.14
C PHE A 280 -27.95 -1.89 -15.69
N ILE A 281 -26.76 -1.43 -15.28
CA ILE A 281 -26.09 -0.37 -16.03
C ILE A 281 -25.77 -0.86 -17.45
N ARG A 282 -25.61 0.09 -18.37
CA ARG A 282 -25.55 -0.20 -19.82
C ARG A 282 -24.13 -0.42 -20.37
N GLY A 283 -23.17 -0.83 -19.55
CA GLY A 283 -21.79 -1.10 -19.99
C GLY A 283 -20.96 -1.87 -18.99
N ARG A 284 -19.82 -2.41 -19.45
CA ARG A 284 -18.85 -3.11 -18.61
C ARG A 284 -17.91 -2.11 -17.96
N GLU A 285 -17.71 -2.28 -16.67
CA GLU A 285 -16.69 -1.57 -15.91
C GLU A 285 -15.66 -2.56 -15.35
N LEU A 286 -14.42 -2.11 -15.19
CA LEU A 286 -13.31 -2.94 -14.73
C LEU A 286 -13.54 -3.48 -13.31
N VAL A 287 -14.40 -2.83 -12.51
CA VAL A 287 -14.88 -3.30 -11.20
C VAL A 287 -15.49 -4.70 -11.25
N GLY A 288 -16.01 -5.12 -12.40
CA GLY A 288 -16.57 -6.47 -12.58
C GLY A 288 -15.55 -7.60 -12.44
N TYR A 289 -14.24 -7.32 -12.37
CA TYR A 289 -13.21 -8.31 -12.05
C TYR A 289 -12.90 -8.46 -10.56
N VAL A 290 -13.36 -7.52 -9.72
CA VAL A 290 -13.14 -7.54 -8.26
C VAL A 290 -13.60 -8.85 -7.59
N PRO A 291 -14.69 -9.54 -8.01
CA PRO A 291 -15.05 -10.83 -7.45
C PRO A 291 -13.91 -11.86 -7.41
N TRP A 292 -13.09 -11.95 -8.46
CA TRP A 292 -11.96 -12.89 -8.49
C TRP A 292 -10.79 -12.47 -7.59
N ALA A 293 -10.64 -11.19 -7.25
CA ALA A 293 -9.60 -10.73 -6.32
C ALA A 293 -9.80 -11.30 -4.90
N HIS A 294 -11.02 -11.75 -4.59
CA HIS A 294 -11.40 -12.32 -3.30
C HIS A 294 -11.88 -13.77 -3.37
N ASP A 295 -11.62 -14.47 -4.48
CA ASP A 295 -12.04 -15.86 -4.68
C ASP A 295 -13.56 -16.09 -4.56
N LEU A 296 -14.38 -15.16 -5.08
CA LEU A 296 -15.83 -15.24 -5.01
C LEU A 296 -16.45 -16.16 -6.08
N PRO A 297 -16.20 -16.01 -7.39
CA PRO A 297 -16.92 -16.80 -8.39
C PRO A 297 -16.67 -18.32 -8.26
N ASP A 298 -17.61 -19.12 -8.74
CA ASP A 298 -17.41 -20.56 -8.89
C ASP A 298 -16.47 -20.84 -10.06
N ASP A 299 -15.57 -21.81 -9.91
CA ASP A 299 -14.69 -22.23 -11.00
C ASP A 299 -15.46 -22.99 -12.09
N ASN A 300 -15.75 -22.29 -13.20
CA ASN A 300 -16.41 -22.84 -14.38
C ASN A 300 -16.10 -22.00 -15.64
N ALA A 301 -16.40 -22.57 -16.81
CA ALA A 301 -16.10 -21.93 -18.09
C ALA A 301 -16.98 -20.70 -18.43
N THR A 302 -18.13 -20.51 -17.76
CA THR A 302 -19.05 -19.40 -18.04
C THR A 302 -18.40 -18.06 -17.71
N TYR A 303 -17.76 -17.95 -16.55
CA TYR A 303 -17.18 -16.69 -16.10
C TYR A 303 -15.82 -16.40 -16.76
N ALA A 304 -15.12 -17.43 -17.24
CA ALA A 304 -13.84 -17.29 -17.94
C ALA A 304 -13.92 -16.36 -19.16
N ALA A 305 -15.07 -16.31 -19.84
CA ALA A 305 -15.27 -15.48 -21.03
C ALA A 305 -15.11 -13.96 -20.76
N ALA A 306 -15.36 -13.51 -19.52
CA ALA A 306 -15.18 -12.11 -19.14
C ALA A 306 -13.75 -11.63 -19.41
N TRP A 307 -12.76 -12.47 -19.11
CA TRP A 307 -11.33 -12.12 -19.23
C TRP A 307 -10.86 -11.81 -20.64
N SER A 308 -11.64 -12.13 -21.68
CA SER A 308 -11.35 -11.66 -23.04
C SER A 308 -11.42 -10.13 -23.17
N HIS A 309 -12.21 -9.44 -22.34
CA HIS A 309 -12.42 -8.00 -22.47
C HIS A 309 -11.22 -7.15 -22.06
N VAL A 310 -10.36 -7.64 -21.15
CA VAL A 310 -9.09 -6.98 -20.77
C VAL A 310 -7.96 -7.21 -21.77
N LEU A 311 -8.20 -8.02 -22.80
CA LEU A 311 -7.28 -8.23 -23.92
C LEU A 311 -7.76 -7.54 -25.21
N ASP A 312 -8.99 -7.04 -25.22
CA ASP A 312 -9.66 -6.49 -26.39
C ASP A 312 -9.53 -4.96 -26.42
N SER A 313 -8.87 -4.44 -27.46
CA SER A 313 -8.56 -3.02 -27.61
C SER A 313 -9.80 -2.14 -27.79
N ASP A 314 -10.90 -2.73 -28.30
CA ASP A 314 -12.18 -2.04 -28.47
C ASP A 314 -12.99 -2.00 -27.16
N LYS A 315 -12.49 -2.67 -26.11
CA LYS A 315 -13.09 -2.78 -24.78
C LYS A 315 -12.16 -2.23 -23.70
N LEU A 316 -11.74 -3.05 -22.74
CA LEU A 316 -11.04 -2.60 -21.54
C LEU A 316 -9.51 -2.53 -21.73
N ALA A 317 -8.95 -3.05 -22.83
CA ALA A 317 -7.51 -3.05 -23.05
C ALA A 317 -7.02 -1.74 -23.69
N GLY A 318 -6.33 -0.89 -22.91
CA GLY A 318 -5.54 0.22 -23.44
C GLY A 318 -4.10 -0.19 -23.77
N THR A 319 -3.40 0.63 -24.54
CA THR A 319 -2.00 0.36 -24.91
C THR A 319 -1.01 0.60 -23.76
N HIS A 320 -1.40 1.39 -22.75
CA HIS A 320 -0.60 1.73 -21.58
C HIS A 320 -1.27 1.41 -20.23
N GLY A 321 -2.51 0.90 -20.23
CA GLY A 321 -3.20 0.46 -19.02
C GLY A 321 -4.59 -0.10 -19.31
N LEU A 322 -5.25 -0.62 -18.29
CA LEU A 322 -6.63 -1.10 -18.39
C LEU A 322 -7.61 0.05 -18.17
N ARG A 323 -8.62 0.18 -19.03
CA ARG A 323 -9.65 1.21 -18.91
C ARG A 323 -10.65 0.81 -17.83
N THR A 324 -11.03 1.76 -17.00
CA THR A 324 -12.10 1.61 -16.00
C THR A 324 -13.47 1.35 -16.64
N ASN A 325 -13.69 1.85 -17.87
CA ASN A 325 -14.91 1.70 -18.66
C ASN A 325 -14.59 1.60 -20.17
N GLU A 326 -15.49 1.02 -20.97
CA GLU A 326 -15.28 0.79 -22.40
C GLU A 326 -15.47 2.05 -23.28
N PRO A 327 -14.68 2.20 -24.36
CA PRO A 327 -14.81 3.29 -25.32
C PRO A 327 -16.19 3.41 -25.99
N SER A 328 -16.99 2.34 -26.00
CA SER A 328 -18.36 2.37 -26.54
C SER A 328 -19.36 3.13 -25.67
N TYR A 329 -19.01 3.47 -24.43
CA TYR A 329 -19.86 4.25 -23.56
C TYR A 329 -19.95 5.70 -24.05
N GLN A 330 -21.17 6.24 -24.13
CA GLN A 330 -21.45 7.58 -24.66
C GLN A 330 -20.67 8.70 -23.96
N TYR A 331 -20.38 8.54 -22.67
CA TYR A 331 -19.65 9.52 -21.86
C TYR A 331 -18.24 9.04 -21.50
N TYR A 332 -17.66 8.13 -22.30
CA TYR A 332 -16.29 7.66 -22.10
C TYR A 332 -15.30 8.84 -22.12
N MET A 333 -14.46 8.93 -21.08
CA MET A 333 -13.45 9.99 -20.89
C MET A 333 -13.99 11.42 -20.89
N VAL A 334 -15.30 11.62 -20.68
CA VAL A 334 -15.87 12.96 -20.48
C VAL A 334 -15.39 13.51 -19.15
N GLN A 335 -14.80 14.70 -19.16
CA GLN A 335 -14.35 15.38 -17.95
C GLN A 335 -15.49 16.21 -17.35
N TYR A 336 -15.95 15.81 -16.18
CA TYR A 336 -16.88 16.57 -15.35
C TYR A 336 -16.11 17.39 -14.33
N ARG A 337 -16.67 18.53 -13.89
CA ARG A 337 -15.96 19.48 -13.02
C ARG A 337 -16.62 19.55 -11.66
N TYR A 338 -15.82 19.42 -10.62
CA TYR A 338 -16.22 19.72 -9.24
C TYR A 338 -15.23 20.65 -8.53
N GLU A 339 -14.03 20.87 -9.07
CA GLU A 339 -13.03 21.77 -8.50
C GLU A 339 -12.22 22.53 -9.57
N GLY A 340 -12.60 23.79 -9.81
CA GLY A 340 -11.81 24.69 -10.67
C GLY A 340 -11.86 24.35 -12.16
N THR A 341 -10.69 24.37 -12.83
CA THR A 341 -10.59 24.25 -14.30
C THR A 341 -9.65 23.15 -14.80
N HIS A 342 -8.90 22.49 -13.91
CA HIS A 342 -7.96 21.43 -14.27
C HIS A 342 -8.72 20.10 -14.46
N PRO A 343 -8.21 19.14 -15.26
CA PRO A 343 -8.68 17.75 -15.21
C PRO A 343 -8.77 17.23 -13.77
N GLU A 344 -9.87 16.56 -13.44
CA GLU A 344 -10.09 15.97 -12.12
C GLU A 344 -10.32 14.45 -12.25
N CYS A 345 -10.46 13.76 -11.11
CA CYS A 345 -10.55 12.32 -11.03
C CYS A 345 -11.85 11.83 -11.69
N GLN A 346 -11.76 10.86 -12.60
CA GLN A 346 -12.92 10.29 -13.30
C GLN A 346 -12.75 8.78 -13.46
N TRP A 347 -13.84 8.03 -13.32
CA TRP A 347 -13.84 6.56 -13.48
C TRP A 347 -14.64 6.07 -14.69
N ASN A 348 -14.92 6.98 -15.64
CA ASN A 348 -15.63 6.70 -16.89
C ASN A 348 -14.70 6.32 -18.06
N GLY A 349 -13.51 5.78 -17.81
CA GLY A 349 -12.58 5.42 -18.88
C GLY A 349 -11.09 5.39 -18.54
N PRO A 350 -10.54 6.29 -17.69
CA PRO A 350 -9.12 6.33 -17.40
C PRO A 350 -8.57 5.01 -16.88
N ALA A 351 -7.25 4.81 -17.00
CA ALA A 351 -6.56 3.74 -16.32
C ALA A 351 -6.21 4.18 -14.89
N TRP A 352 -6.62 3.38 -13.91
CA TRP A 352 -6.35 3.63 -12.49
C TRP A 352 -5.45 2.52 -11.93
N PRO A 353 -4.31 2.85 -11.28
CA PRO A 353 -3.51 1.90 -10.52
C PRO A 353 -4.33 1.09 -9.50
N TYR A 354 -5.33 1.72 -8.88
CA TYR A 354 -6.25 1.08 -7.92
C TYR A 354 -6.94 -0.16 -8.53
N GLN A 355 -7.70 0.01 -9.63
CA GLN A 355 -8.38 -1.13 -10.28
C GLN A 355 -7.42 -2.03 -11.06
N THR A 356 -6.30 -1.51 -11.57
CA THR A 356 -5.26 -2.35 -12.19
C THR A 356 -4.68 -3.35 -11.17
N THR A 357 -4.47 -2.92 -9.93
CA THR A 357 -4.07 -3.80 -8.81
C THR A 357 -5.10 -4.89 -8.56
N GLN A 358 -6.38 -4.53 -8.53
CA GLN A 358 -7.48 -5.50 -8.32
C GLN A 358 -7.53 -6.53 -9.45
N VAL A 359 -7.40 -6.12 -10.71
CA VAL A 359 -7.39 -7.02 -11.86
C VAL A 359 -6.17 -7.95 -11.86
N LEU A 360 -4.98 -7.44 -11.54
CA LEU A 360 -3.78 -8.28 -11.45
C LEU A 360 -3.86 -9.29 -10.29
N THR A 361 -4.44 -8.88 -9.15
CA THR A 361 -4.72 -9.79 -8.03
C THR A 361 -5.73 -10.86 -8.44
N ALA A 362 -6.85 -10.44 -9.03
CA ALA A 362 -7.89 -11.31 -9.57
C ALA A 362 -7.36 -12.31 -10.62
N LEU A 363 -6.50 -11.85 -11.52
CA LEU A 363 -5.92 -12.69 -12.56
C LEU A 363 -4.93 -13.70 -11.97
N ALA A 364 -4.12 -13.26 -11.00
CA ALA A 364 -3.25 -14.18 -10.27
C ALA A 364 -4.05 -15.26 -9.55
N ASN A 365 -5.21 -14.93 -8.97
CA ASN A 365 -6.10 -15.90 -8.33
C ASN A 365 -6.78 -16.81 -9.36
N LEU A 366 -7.27 -16.28 -10.48
CA LEU A 366 -7.87 -17.06 -11.56
C LEU A 366 -6.90 -18.16 -12.05
N LEU A 367 -5.66 -17.78 -12.33
CA LEU A 367 -4.66 -18.73 -12.83
C LEU A 367 -4.20 -19.75 -11.76
N ASP A 368 -4.50 -19.50 -10.49
CA ASP A 368 -4.12 -20.34 -9.35
C ASP A 368 -5.24 -21.27 -8.87
N HIS A 369 -6.39 -20.68 -8.53
CA HIS A 369 -7.49 -21.32 -7.82
C HIS A 369 -8.60 -21.81 -8.77
N TYR A 370 -8.61 -21.38 -10.04
CA TYR A 370 -9.68 -21.65 -11.00
C TYR A 370 -9.21 -22.51 -12.18
N PRO A 371 -8.83 -23.79 -11.95
CA PRO A 371 -8.25 -24.63 -12.99
C PRO A 371 -9.19 -24.87 -14.17
N LYS A 372 -10.53 -24.91 -14.00
CA LYS A 372 -11.45 -25.07 -15.13
C LYS A 372 -11.52 -23.80 -15.97
N SER A 373 -11.56 -22.64 -15.32
CA SER A 373 -11.57 -21.33 -15.99
C SER A 373 -10.24 -21.11 -16.73
N ALA A 374 -9.11 -21.36 -16.08
CA ALA A 374 -7.78 -21.27 -16.69
C ALA A 374 -7.62 -22.26 -17.86
N ALA A 375 -8.16 -23.47 -17.77
CA ALA A 375 -8.12 -24.47 -18.85
C ALA A 375 -8.87 -24.07 -20.12
N THR A 376 -9.74 -23.05 -20.07
CA THR A 376 -10.37 -22.50 -21.30
C THR A 376 -9.37 -21.83 -22.23
N GLY A 377 -8.24 -21.36 -21.69
CA GLY A 377 -7.21 -20.65 -22.45
C GLY A 377 -7.61 -19.24 -22.91
N VAL A 378 -8.70 -18.67 -22.39
CA VAL A 378 -9.13 -17.29 -22.72
C VAL A 378 -8.08 -16.26 -22.30
N ILE A 379 -7.42 -16.50 -21.16
CA ILE A 379 -6.32 -15.70 -20.64
C ILE A 379 -5.30 -16.63 -19.98
N ASN A 380 -4.02 -16.28 -20.00
CA ASN A 380 -2.93 -17.13 -19.49
C ASN A 380 -1.79 -16.32 -18.83
N GLN A 381 -0.72 -17.01 -18.42
CA GLN A 381 0.45 -16.41 -17.77
C GLN A 381 1.19 -15.37 -18.62
N ALA A 382 1.19 -15.53 -19.96
CA ALA A 382 1.80 -14.54 -20.86
C ALA A 382 1.01 -13.23 -20.79
N ASP A 383 -0.33 -13.30 -20.82
CA ASP A 383 -1.19 -12.13 -20.69
C ASP A 383 -1.01 -11.46 -19.32
N TYR A 384 -0.99 -12.24 -18.23
CA TYR A 384 -0.69 -11.74 -16.88
C TYR A 384 0.64 -10.98 -16.84
N THR A 385 1.70 -11.57 -17.40
CA THR A 385 3.03 -10.97 -17.44
C THR A 385 3.05 -9.67 -18.25
N GLN A 386 2.35 -9.62 -19.39
CA GLN A 386 2.27 -8.42 -20.22
C GLN A 386 1.48 -7.29 -19.53
N ILE A 387 0.35 -7.59 -18.89
CA ILE A 387 -0.43 -6.59 -18.13
C ILE A 387 0.40 -6.06 -16.96
N LEU A 388 1.14 -6.92 -16.24
CA LEU A 388 2.02 -6.48 -15.16
C LEU A 388 3.17 -5.59 -15.66
N LEU A 389 3.79 -5.93 -16.79
CA LEU A 389 4.82 -5.10 -17.42
C LEU A 389 4.26 -3.74 -17.89
N GLN A 390 3.03 -3.72 -18.40
CA GLN A 390 2.34 -2.47 -18.75
C GLN A 390 2.08 -1.62 -17.50
N TYR A 391 1.59 -2.23 -16.41
CA TYR A 391 1.37 -1.53 -15.15
C TYR A 391 2.67 -0.97 -14.55
N ALA A 392 3.78 -1.71 -14.62
CA ALA A 392 5.08 -1.20 -14.20
C ALA A 392 5.53 0.01 -15.03
N ARG A 393 5.29 0.01 -16.35
CA ARG A 393 5.59 1.17 -17.20
C ARG A 393 4.73 2.39 -16.87
N LEU A 394 3.50 2.20 -16.39
CA LEU A 394 2.61 3.28 -15.99
C LEU A 394 3.13 4.09 -14.78
N HIS A 395 4.03 3.52 -13.97
CA HIS A 395 4.68 4.23 -12.87
C HIS A 395 5.72 5.26 -13.34
N TYR A 396 6.11 5.24 -14.62
CA TYR A 396 7.02 6.24 -15.18
C TYR A 396 6.21 7.39 -15.73
N ASN A 397 6.35 8.58 -15.13
CA ASN A 397 5.59 9.76 -15.49
C ASN A 397 6.20 10.46 -16.72
N PRO A 398 5.59 10.36 -17.92
CA PRO A 398 6.12 10.99 -19.12
C PRO A 398 6.07 12.53 -19.05
N ALA A 399 5.15 13.11 -18.26
CA ALA A 399 5.04 14.56 -18.10
C ALA A 399 6.18 15.15 -17.25
N ARG A 400 6.87 14.31 -16.46
CA ARG A 400 7.99 14.69 -15.59
C ARG A 400 9.34 14.11 -16.06
N GLY A 401 9.47 13.89 -17.37
CA GLY A 401 10.74 13.41 -17.96
C GLY A 401 10.99 11.92 -17.79
N GLY A 402 9.95 11.13 -17.49
CA GLY A 402 10.03 9.68 -17.35
C GLY A 402 10.64 9.23 -16.03
N ILE A 403 10.46 9.99 -14.95
CA ILE A 403 10.82 9.58 -13.59
C ILE A 403 9.78 8.61 -13.02
N LEU A 404 10.16 7.84 -11.99
CA LEU A 404 9.22 7.03 -11.23
C LEU A 404 8.39 7.93 -10.32
N ASP A 405 7.13 8.11 -10.70
CA ASP A 405 6.17 8.98 -10.05
C ASP A 405 4.77 8.48 -10.40
N VAL A 406 4.25 7.58 -9.56
CA VAL A 406 2.87 7.10 -9.68
C VAL A 406 1.92 8.20 -9.20
N GLU A 407 0.92 8.47 -10.01
CA GLU A 407 -0.12 9.47 -9.81
C GLU A 407 -1.50 8.79 -9.70
N GLU A 408 -2.56 9.60 -9.63
CA GLU A 408 -3.94 9.16 -9.44
C GLU A 408 -4.45 8.32 -10.63
N ASP A 409 -4.53 8.91 -11.83
CA ASP A 409 -5.11 8.27 -13.01
C ASP A 409 -4.45 8.70 -14.33
N TYR A 410 -4.70 7.91 -15.38
CA TYR A 410 -3.93 7.98 -16.62
C TYR A 410 -4.78 7.81 -17.86
N TYR A 411 -4.39 8.46 -18.96
CA TYR A 411 -4.87 8.10 -20.28
C TYR A 411 -4.37 6.69 -20.64
N ALA A 412 -5.29 5.73 -20.74
CA ALA A 412 -4.96 4.32 -21.04
C ALA A 412 -4.24 4.12 -22.40
N ASP A 413 -4.32 5.09 -23.30
CA ASP A 413 -3.71 5.03 -24.64
C ASP A 413 -2.34 5.70 -24.74
N THR A 414 -1.96 6.57 -23.80
CA THR A 414 -0.68 7.30 -23.82
C THR A 414 0.16 7.11 -22.57
N GLY A 415 -0.43 6.63 -21.47
CA GLY A 415 0.22 6.50 -20.16
C GLY A 415 0.53 7.85 -19.50
N SER A 416 -0.04 8.95 -19.97
CA SER A 416 0.14 10.27 -19.35
C SER A 416 -0.85 10.45 -18.19
N PRO A 417 -0.41 10.99 -17.03
CA PRO A 417 -1.32 11.34 -15.94
C PRO A 417 -2.42 12.32 -16.39
N ILE A 418 -3.62 12.21 -15.82
CA ILE A 418 -4.74 13.10 -16.11
C ILE A 418 -4.82 14.20 -15.04
N VAL A 419 -4.98 13.84 -13.77
CA VAL A 419 -5.15 14.81 -12.68
C VAL A 419 -3.92 15.69 -12.52
N GLY A 420 -2.72 15.14 -12.30
CA GLY A 420 -1.48 15.93 -12.37
C GLY A 420 -1.38 17.05 -11.33
N LEU A 421 -2.15 17.00 -10.25
CA LEU A 421 -2.24 18.07 -9.25
C LEU A 421 -1.14 17.91 -8.20
N THR A 422 -0.93 18.94 -7.37
CA THR A 422 0.13 18.94 -6.34
C THR A 422 -0.03 17.84 -5.29
N ARG A 423 -1.22 17.24 -5.16
CA ARG A 423 -1.49 16.09 -4.28
C ARG A 423 -1.12 14.73 -4.90
N SER A 424 -1.05 14.65 -6.23
CA SER A 424 -0.95 13.40 -6.98
C SER A 424 0.39 12.67 -6.91
N PRO A 425 1.57 13.31 -6.72
CA PRO A 425 2.84 12.59 -6.80
C PRO A 425 2.99 11.52 -5.72
N HIS A 426 3.57 10.37 -6.11
CA HIS A 426 3.81 9.21 -5.24
C HIS A 426 2.55 8.64 -4.57
N TYR A 427 1.39 8.74 -5.20
CA TYR A 427 0.10 8.38 -4.62
C TYR A 427 -0.02 6.91 -4.21
N PHE A 428 -0.38 6.63 -2.95
CA PHE A 428 -0.45 5.27 -2.42
C PHE A 428 -1.87 4.71 -2.39
N HIS A 429 -2.50 4.66 -3.56
CA HIS A 429 -3.87 4.16 -3.74
C HIS A 429 -3.92 2.83 -4.51
N SER A 430 -2.83 2.07 -4.47
CA SER A 430 -2.68 0.84 -5.26
C SER A 430 -1.61 -0.08 -4.68
N GLY A 431 -1.49 -1.31 -5.17
CA GLY A 431 -0.49 -2.30 -4.76
C GLY A 431 0.45 -2.67 -5.92
N PHE A 432 1.72 -2.94 -5.64
CA PHE A 432 2.67 -3.45 -6.63
C PHE A 432 3.61 -4.51 -6.04
N VAL A 433 4.13 -4.27 -4.84
CA VAL A 433 4.96 -5.26 -4.14
C VAL A 433 4.18 -6.55 -3.93
N ASP A 434 2.90 -6.45 -3.54
CA ASP A 434 2.08 -7.63 -3.30
C ASP A 434 1.84 -8.45 -4.57
N VAL A 435 1.54 -7.81 -5.72
CA VAL A 435 1.32 -8.54 -6.98
C VAL A 435 2.61 -9.17 -7.51
N ILE A 436 3.77 -8.58 -7.23
CA ILE A 436 5.07 -9.20 -7.52
C ILE A 436 5.28 -10.45 -6.67
N LEU A 437 5.13 -10.35 -5.34
CA LEU A 437 5.48 -11.45 -4.44
C LEU A 437 4.44 -12.56 -4.44
N SER A 438 3.15 -12.20 -4.44
CA SER A 438 2.06 -13.17 -4.36
C SER A 438 1.64 -13.74 -5.71
N GLY A 439 1.84 -13.00 -6.81
CA GLY A 439 1.43 -13.39 -8.17
C GLY A 439 2.60 -13.77 -9.07
N PHE A 440 3.46 -12.81 -9.41
CA PHE A 440 4.58 -13.02 -10.34
C PHE A 440 5.57 -14.09 -9.84
N VAL A 441 6.09 -13.90 -8.62
CA VAL A 441 6.90 -14.88 -7.89
C VAL A 441 6.01 -16.04 -7.42
N GLY A 442 4.78 -15.72 -7.01
CA GLY A 442 3.74 -16.70 -6.76
C GLY A 442 3.74 -17.31 -5.36
N LEU A 443 4.24 -16.62 -4.33
CA LEU A 443 4.02 -17.08 -2.96
C LEU A 443 2.52 -17.05 -2.66
N ARG A 444 1.91 -18.19 -2.31
CA ARG A 444 0.48 -18.29 -2.00
C ARG A 444 0.31 -18.48 -0.49
N PRO A 445 0.01 -17.41 0.28
CA PRO A 445 -0.07 -17.50 1.73
C PRO A 445 -1.21 -18.42 2.19
N ARG A 446 -0.97 -19.21 3.24
CA ARG A 446 -1.91 -20.20 3.77
C ARG A 446 -2.03 -20.12 5.28
N ALA A 447 -3.17 -20.58 5.80
CA ALA A 447 -3.44 -20.61 7.24
C ALA A 447 -2.86 -21.86 7.93
N ASP A 448 -2.55 -22.92 7.18
CA ASP A 448 -1.92 -24.13 7.71
C ASP A 448 -0.38 -24.06 7.61
N ASN A 449 0.29 -25.11 8.08
CA ASN A 449 1.75 -25.22 8.12
C ASN A 449 2.33 -25.64 6.75
N VAL A 450 1.88 -25.01 5.67
CA VAL A 450 2.32 -25.27 4.29
C VAL A 450 2.78 -23.98 3.65
N LEU A 451 3.97 -24.05 3.07
CA LEU A 451 4.49 -23.08 2.12
C LEU A 451 4.05 -23.51 0.72
N GLU A 452 3.32 -22.63 0.03
CA GLU A 452 2.90 -22.87 -1.35
C GLU A 452 3.48 -21.79 -2.27
N VAL A 453 4.03 -22.21 -3.39
CA VAL A 453 4.57 -21.33 -4.44
C VAL A 453 4.00 -21.79 -5.77
N ASN A 454 3.32 -20.90 -6.48
CA ASN A 454 2.83 -21.12 -7.84
C ASN A 454 3.02 -19.84 -8.67
N PRO A 455 4.16 -19.69 -9.35
CA PRO A 455 4.50 -18.48 -10.11
C PRO A 455 3.53 -18.27 -11.28
N GLN A 456 3.04 -17.04 -11.46
CA GLN A 456 2.23 -16.65 -12.62
C GLN A 456 3.04 -15.95 -13.72
N ALA A 457 4.34 -15.75 -13.48
CA ALA A 457 5.28 -15.31 -14.52
C ALA A 457 5.28 -16.30 -15.70
N ASP A 458 5.30 -15.76 -16.92
CA ASP A 458 5.47 -16.56 -18.13
C ASP A 458 6.94 -16.93 -18.33
N GLY A 459 7.25 -18.23 -18.28
CA GLY A 459 8.60 -18.75 -18.50
C GLY A 459 9.10 -18.58 -19.94
N GLY A 460 8.25 -18.20 -20.89
CA GLY A 460 8.67 -17.78 -22.24
C GLY A 460 9.19 -16.34 -22.30
N THR A 461 8.74 -15.47 -21.40
CA THR A 461 9.10 -14.05 -21.32
C THR A 461 10.17 -13.79 -20.26
N VAL A 462 10.14 -14.53 -19.14
CA VAL A 462 10.97 -14.31 -17.96
C VAL A 462 12.06 -15.38 -17.86
N SER A 463 13.31 -14.97 -18.05
CA SER A 463 14.47 -15.87 -18.06
C SER A 463 14.96 -16.21 -16.65
N TYR A 464 14.86 -15.25 -15.71
CA TYR A 464 15.19 -15.47 -14.31
C TYR A 464 14.45 -14.49 -13.40
N PHE A 465 14.24 -14.93 -12.15
CA PHE A 465 13.95 -14.05 -11.03
C PHE A 465 14.40 -14.68 -9.72
N ARG A 466 14.65 -13.86 -8.70
CA ARG A 466 14.80 -14.30 -7.32
C ARG A 466 14.14 -13.30 -6.39
N ALA A 467 13.28 -13.79 -5.50
CA ALA A 467 12.81 -13.06 -4.34
C ALA A 467 13.35 -13.76 -3.08
N GLU A 468 13.90 -13.01 -2.13
CA GLU A 468 14.43 -13.59 -0.90
C GLU A 468 14.24 -12.67 0.31
N ARG A 469 14.51 -13.21 1.50
CA ARG A 469 14.25 -12.56 2.80
C ARG A 469 12.78 -12.28 3.04
N LEU A 470 11.91 -13.06 2.40
CA LEU A 470 10.47 -13.09 2.66
C LEU A 470 10.26 -13.69 4.05
N LEU A 471 9.69 -12.93 4.99
CA LEU A 471 9.38 -13.44 6.32
C LEU A 471 8.00 -14.12 6.28
N TYR A 472 7.96 -15.45 6.27
CA TYR A 472 6.72 -16.22 6.20
C TYR A 472 6.65 -17.20 7.38
N HIS A 473 5.61 -17.07 8.22
CA HIS A 473 5.38 -17.90 9.41
C HIS A 473 6.62 -18.02 10.32
N GLY A 474 7.38 -16.92 10.45
CA GLY A 474 8.60 -16.83 11.25
C GLY A 474 9.88 -17.33 10.59
N HIS A 475 9.81 -17.79 9.35
CA HIS A 475 10.96 -18.29 8.58
C HIS A 475 11.37 -17.34 7.46
N GLU A 476 12.65 -17.40 7.07
CA GLU A 476 13.11 -16.72 5.85
C GLU A 476 12.91 -17.61 4.63
N VAL A 477 12.11 -17.14 3.68
CA VAL A 477 11.83 -17.81 2.42
C VAL A 477 12.56 -17.12 1.27
N ALA A 478 13.08 -17.93 0.35
CA ALA A 478 13.49 -17.47 -0.98
C ALA A 478 12.86 -18.32 -2.08
N VAL A 479 12.50 -17.67 -3.19
CA VAL A 479 11.98 -18.30 -4.40
C VAL A 479 12.84 -17.86 -5.56
N GLN A 480 13.39 -18.82 -6.30
CA GLN A 480 14.31 -18.57 -7.41
C GLN A 480 13.85 -19.31 -8.66
N TRP A 481 13.78 -18.60 -9.78
CA TRP A 481 13.68 -19.16 -11.13
C TRP A 481 14.91 -18.77 -11.94
N ASP A 482 15.51 -19.74 -12.62
CA ASP A 482 16.50 -19.49 -13.67
C ASP A 482 16.31 -20.53 -14.77
N ALA A 483 15.91 -20.10 -15.97
CA ALA A 483 15.58 -21.00 -17.07
C ALA A 483 16.78 -21.86 -17.51
N THR A 484 18.02 -21.37 -17.34
CA THR A 484 19.24 -22.04 -17.84
C THR A 484 20.26 -22.35 -16.76
N GLY A 485 20.13 -21.73 -15.58
CA GLY A 485 21.11 -21.78 -14.50
C GLY A 485 22.30 -20.86 -14.70
N SER A 486 22.29 -19.99 -15.72
CA SER A 486 23.41 -19.10 -16.01
C SER A 486 23.58 -17.95 -15.03
N HIS A 487 22.51 -17.54 -14.36
CA HIS A 487 22.49 -16.34 -13.51
C HIS A 487 22.68 -16.71 -12.03
N TYR A 488 22.00 -17.75 -11.55
CA TYR A 488 22.11 -18.23 -10.17
C TYR A 488 22.82 -19.60 -10.04
N GLY A 489 23.46 -20.09 -11.10
CA GLY A 489 24.25 -21.33 -11.08
C GLY A 489 23.45 -22.63 -11.07
N LYS A 490 22.10 -22.58 -11.04
CA LYS A 490 21.21 -23.75 -11.09
C LYS A 490 19.95 -23.45 -11.90
N ALA A 491 19.64 -24.31 -12.87
CA ALA A 491 18.43 -24.19 -13.68
C ALA A 491 17.20 -24.73 -12.94
N GLY A 492 16.05 -24.07 -13.13
CA GLY A 492 14.76 -24.46 -12.58
C GLY A 492 14.20 -23.48 -11.55
N LEU A 493 13.04 -23.85 -11.01
CA LEU A 493 12.37 -23.21 -9.88
C LEU A 493 12.85 -23.87 -8.57
N TYR A 494 13.27 -23.08 -7.60
CA TYR A 494 13.70 -23.52 -6.27
C TYR A 494 13.00 -22.69 -5.20
N VAL A 495 12.62 -23.37 -4.12
CA VAL A 495 12.08 -22.76 -2.90
C VAL A 495 13.01 -23.11 -1.75
N GLU A 496 13.46 -22.10 -1.03
CA GLU A 496 14.34 -22.21 0.13
C GLU A 496 13.62 -21.73 1.39
N VAL A 497 13.85 -22.43 2.50
CA VAL A 497 13.44 -22.03 3.86
C VAL A 497 14.70 -22.04 4.72
N ASP A 498 14.99 -20.91 5.36
CA ASP A 498 16.18 -20.69 6.20
C ASP A 498 17.48 -21.13 5.49
N GLY A 499 17.61 -20.76 4.22
CA GLY A 499 18.76 -21.09 3.37
C GLY A 499 18.84 -22.54 2.88
N THR A 500 17.84 -23.37 3.18
CA THR A 500 17.77 -24.77 2.74
C THR A 500 16.70 -24.96 1.66
N THR A 501 17.07 -25.54 0.51
CA THR A 501 16.09 -25.89 -0.53
C THR A 501 15.10 -26.94 -0.01
N VAL A 502 13.81 -26.61 0.00
CA VAL A 502 12.72 -27.49 0.45
C VAL A 502 11.89 -28.06 -0.71
N ALA A 503 11.86 -27.38 -1.85
CA ALA A 503 11.18 -27.83 -3.06
C ALA A 503 11.88 -27.31 -4.32
N SER A 504 11.74 -28.05 -5.43
CA SER A 504 12.27 -27.62 -6.73
C SER A 504 11.53 -28.26 -7.90
N ALA A 505 11.52 -27.59 -9.05
CA ALA A 505 11.04 -28.12 -10.33
C ALA A 505 11.87 -27.61 -11.50
N SER A 506 11.87 -28.34 -12.62
CA SER A 506 12.57 -27.91 -13.85
C SER A 506 11.85 -26.83 -14.64
N LYS A 507 10.61 -26.49 -14.26
CA LYS A 507 9.76 -25.49 -14.90
C LYS A 507 9.05 -24.68 -13.82
N LEU A 508 8.56 -23.49 -14.17
CA LEU A 508 7.59 -22.75 -13.36
C LEU A 508 6.33 -23.61 -13.19
N THR A 509 6.03 -23.99 -11.95
CA THR A 509 4.90 -24.84 -11.58
C THR A 509 4.62 -24.72 -10.09
N ARG A 510 3.45 -25.21 -9.65
CA ARG A 510 3.09 -25.26 -8.24
C ARG A 510 4.03 -26.18 -7.46
N LEU A 511 4.60 -25.65 -6.38
CA LEU A 511 5.42 -26.35 -5.41
C LEU A 511 4.83 -26.15 -4.01
N THR A 512 4.96 -27.18 -3.18
CA THR A 512 4.56 -27.12 -1.77
C THR A 512 5.64 -27.72 -0.88
N ALA A 513 5.75 -27.20 0.33
CA ALA A 513 6.59 -27.74 1.39
C ALA A 513 5.90 -27.57 2.74
N ASN A 514 6.05 -28.53 3.64
CA ASN A 514 5.59 -28.36 5.01
C ASN A 514 6.53 -27.39 5.73
N ILE A 515 5.97 -26.37 6.37
CA ILE A 515 6.70 -25.38 7.16
C ILE A 515 6.01 -25.21 8.51
N PRO A 516 6.52 -25.85 9.58
CA PRO A 516 5.99 -25.61 10.91
C PRO A 516 6.11 -24.12 11.25
N ARG A 517 5.08 -23.52 11.85
CA ARG A 517 5.15 -22.11 12.29
C ARG A 517 6.28 -21.91 13.32
N ALA A 518 7.06 -20.85 13.12
CA ALA A 518 7.97 -20.29 14.11
C ALA A 518 7.44 -18.94 14.59
N ALA A 519 7.89 -18.51 15.77
CA ALA A 519 7.63 -17.16 16.21
C ALA A 519 8.38 -16.18 15.29
N PRO A 520 7.72 -15.14 14.76
CA PRO A 520 8.42 -14.12 13.99
C PRO A 520 9.42 -13.37 14.87
N PRO A 521 10.45 -12.75 14.26
CA PRO A 521 11.38 -11.89 14.98
C PRO A 521 10.64 -10.83 15.82
N THR A 522 11.17 -10.55 17.01
CA THR A 522 10.68 -9.45 17.85
C THR A 522 10.89 -8.13 17.13
N VAL A 523 9.88 -7.26 17.18
CA VAL A 523 9.94 -5.92 16.60
C VAL A 523 10.20 -4.90 17.70
N ASP A 524 11.26 -4.11 17.55
CA ASP A 524 11.51 -2.98 18.44
C ASP A 524 10.42 -1.92 18.25
N ARG A 525 9.80 -1.47 19.37
CA ARG A 525 8.72 -0.48 19.37
C ARG A 525 9.09 0.81 20.11
N PRO A 526 10.12 1.55 19.67
CA PRO A 526 10.43 2.84 20.29
C PRO A 526 9.29 3.84 20.03
N ILE A 527 8.91 4.59 21.06
CA ILE A 527 7.87 5.61 20.98
C ILE A 527 8.53 6.97 20.80
N ALA A 528 8.28 7.61 19.66
CA ALA A 528 8.68 8.99 19.44
C ALA A 528 7.81 9.91 20.31
N VAL A 529 8.42 10.57 21.29
CA VAL A 529 7.74 11.50 22.21
C VAL A 529 7.62 12.92 21.63
N SER A 530 8.16 13.14 20.44
CA SER A 530 8.16 14.43 19.73
C SER A 530 7.03 14.61 18.73
N VAL A 531 6.28 13.56 18.40
CA VAL A 531 5.26 13.61 17.34
C VAL A 531 4.11 14.53 17.73
N GLN A 532 3.91 15.58 16.95
CA GLN A 532 2.72 16.41 17.00
C GLN A 532 1.73 15.88 15.96
N LEU A 533 0.47 15.62 16.32
CA LEU A 533 -0.51 15.04 15.38
C LEU A 533 -1.11 16.07 14.41
N GLY A 534 -1.19 17.33 14.82
CA GLY A 534 -1.64 18.44 13.99
C GLY A 534 -1.30 19.78 14.62
N THR A 535 -1.34 20.87 13.85
CA THR A 535 -0.97 22.22 14.32
C THR A 535 -1.85 22.76 15.47
N THR A 536 -3.03 22.18 15.67
CA THR A 536 -3.93 22.49 16.78
C THR A 536 -3.74 21.59 18.01
N THR A 537 -2.87 20.58 17.92
CA THR A 537 -2.52 19.72 19.06
C THR A 537 -1.59 20.48 20.00
N GLU A 538 -1.98 20.59 21.27
CA GLU A 538 -1.31 21.45 22.26
C GLU A 538 0.14 21.02 22.52
N TYR A 539 0.39 19.72 22.71
CA TYR A 539 1.71 19.15 22.96
C TYR A 539 1.85 17.73 22.37
N PRO A 540 3.07 17.31 22.00
CA PRO A 540 4.26 18.14 21.89
C PRO A 540 4.11 19.21 20.79
N ALA A 541 4.82 20.33 20.92
CA ALA A 541 4.72 21.47 20.00
C ALA A 541 6.09 21.96 19.53
N GLY A 542 6.23 22.14 18.22
CA GLY A 542 7.44 22.67 17.59
C GLY A 542 7.48 24.20 17.60
N SER A 543 8.68 24.77 17.71
CA SER A 543 8.92 26.18 17.37
C SER A 543 10.37 26.40 16.96
N VAL A 544 10.66 27.53 16.30
CA VAL A 544 11.99 27.82 15.76
C VAL A 544 12.50 29.19 16.17
N SER A 545 13.81 29.38 16.10
CA SER A 545 14.47 30.66 16.38
C SER A 545 14.22 31.76 15.33
N VAL A 546 13.50 31.42 14.25
CA VAL A 546 13.28 32.27 13.09
C VAL A 546 11.94 32.96 13.22
N ALA A 547 11.96 34.29 13.25
CA ALA A 547 10.75 35.09 13.40
C ALA A 547 9.80 34.93 12.20
N GLY A 548 8.52 34.75 12.48
CA GLY A 548 7.47 34.64 11.45
C GLY A 548 7.52 33.35 10.64
N ALA A 549 8.12 32.28 11.18
CA ALA A 549 8.04 30.95 10.57
C ALA A 549 6.58 30.49 10.48
N ASP A 550 6.25 29.82 9.37
CA ASP A 550 4.93 29.23 9.16
C ASP A 550 4.71 28.06 10.13
N ALA A 551 3.52 28.01 10.74
CA ALA A 551 3.21 27.02 11.77
C ALA A 551 3.04 25.61 11.19
N ASP A 552 2.52 25.50 9.96
CA ASP A 552 2.34 24.22 9.28
C ASP A 552 3.70 23.66 8.86
N ASP A 553 4.61 24.49 8.34
CA ASP A 553 6.00 24.08 8.02
C ASP A 553 6.76 23.62 9.27
N VAL A 554 6.61 24.33 10.39
CA VAL A 554 7.24 23.95 11.66
C VAL A 554 6.68 22.61 12.15
N HIS A 555 5.37 22.42 12.09
CA HIS A 555 4.72 21.17 12.46
C HIS A 555 5.18 19.99 11.60
N ALA A 556 5.33 20.19 10.28
CA ALA A 556 5.77 19.18 9.33
C ALA A 556 7.13 18.55 9.68
N ALA A 557 7.96 19.21 10.49
CA ALA A 557 9.24 18.67 10.96
C ALA A 557 9.13 17.73 12.18
N ILE A 558 7.92 17.50 12.72
CA ILE A 558 7.62 16.58 13.82
C ILE A 558 6.25 15.90 13.63
N ASP A 559 5.78 15.76 12.39
CA ASP A 559 4.45 15.24 12.06
C ASP A 559 4.40 13.71 11.93
N GLY A 560 5.56 13.07 12.08
CA GLY A 560 5.76 11.64 12.02
C GLY A 560 6.06 11.09 10.63
N ARG A 561 6.22 11.93 9.59
CA ARG A 561 6.41 11.50 8.20
C ARG A 561 7.83 11.74 7.69
N VAL A 562 8.36 10.80 6.89
CA VAL A 562 9.75 10.88 6.39
C VAL A 562 9.86 10.44 4.94
N TRP A 563 10.25 11.36 4.06
CA TRP A 563 10.67 11.06 2.69
C TRP A 563 11.66 12.12 2.16
N PHE A 564 12.29 11.83 1.02
CA PHE A 564 13.35 12.68 0.44
C PHE A 564 13.17 12.89 -1.08
N TYR A 565 11.91 12.86 -1.54
CA TYR A 565 11.54 13.14 -2.93
C TYR A 565 11.98 14.56 -3.34
N PRO A 566 12.63 14.75 -4.51
CA PRO A 566 13.07 16.06 -4.98
C PRO A 566 11.91 16.95 -5.49
N GLU A 567 10.74 16.39 -5.76
CA GLU A 567 9.56 17.09 -6.26
C GLU A 567 9.07 18.11 -5.22
N THR A 568 9.04 19.39 -5.59
CA THR A 568 8.71 20.48 -4.65
C THR A 568 7.25 20.46 -4.20
N ASP A 569 6.36 19.85 -4.99
CA ASP A 569 4.92 19.79 -4.71
C ASP A 569 4.59 18.92 -3.49
N VAL A 570 5.51 18.02 -3.12
CA VAL A 570 5.38 17.10 -1.99
C VAL A 570 6.51 17.31 -0.98
N ALA A 571 7.05 18.51 -0.88
CA ALA A 571 8.08 18.82 0.12
C ALA A 571 7.52 18.63 1.55
N ASN A 572 8.27 17.96 2.43
CA ASN A 572 7.97 17.89 3.87
C ASN A 572 9.00 18.63 4.72
N GLY A 573 8.56 19.13 5.86
CA GLY A 573 9.40 19.66 6.92
C GLY A 573 9.66 21.16 6.83
N TRP A 574 10.53 21.63 7.72
CA TRP A 574 10.80 23.06 7.91
C TRP A 574 12.10 23.51 7.24
N ASP A 575 12.04 24.64 6.52
CA ASP A 575 13.18 25.25 5.86
C ASP A 575 13.82 26.38 6.68
N SER A 576 15.13 26.30 6.90
CA SER A 576 15.89 27.41 7.48
C SER A 576 16.09 28.56 6.49
N PRO A 577 16.39 29.79 6.97
CA PRO A 577 17.06 30.80 6.17
C PRO A 577 18.39 30.27 5.61
N ALA A 578 18.87 30.86 4.52
CA ALA A 578 20.18 30.54 3.97
C ALA A 578 21.29 30.88 4.99
N GLY A 579 22.27 29.97 5.14
CA GLY A 579 23.30 30.11 6.15
C GLY A 579 24.16 31.35 5.97
N ASN A 580 24.39 32.06 7.08
CA ASN A 580 25.25 33.25 7.16
C ASN A 580 26.38 33.10 8.21
N GLY A 581 26.50 31.90 8.82
CA GLY A 581 27.47 31.59 9.87
C GLY A 581 26.92 31.72 11.30
N THR A 582 25.63 32.02 11.49
CA THR A 582 24.99 32.00 12.81
C THR A 582 24.29 30.68 13.10
N GLU A 583 24.28 30.28 14.37
CA GLU A 583 23.46 29.17 14.86
C GLU A 583 21.97 29.56 14.84
N ILE A 584 21.13 28.59 14.54
CA ILE A 584 19.67 28.65 14.70
C ILE A 584 19.22 27.41 15.47
N TRP A 585 17.97 27.40 15.93
CA TRP A 585 17.41 26.23 16.61
C TRP A 585 15.99 25.91 16.17
N TYR A 586 15.69 24.61 16.20
CA TYR A 586 14.33 24.06 16.25
C TYR A 586 14.15 23.45 17.63
N GLN A 587 13.05 23.73 18.32
CA GLN A 587 12.75 23.20 19.66
C GLN A 587 11.42 22.48 19.68
N ILE A 588 11.31 21.51 20.59
CA ILE A 588 10.09 20.80 20.92
C ILE A 588 9.78 21.08 22.39
N ASP A 589 8.57 21.57 22.64
CA ASP A 589 7.98 21.64 23.97
C ASP A 589 7.06 20.44 24.18
N PHE A 590 7.35 19.62 25.19
CA PHE A 590 6.55 18.46 25.54
C PHE A 590 5.36 18.80 26.46
N GLY A 591 5.27 20.04 26.95
CA GLY A 591 4.25 20.52 27.89
C GLY A 591 4.40 19.99 29.32
N SER A 592 5.16 18.91 29.51
CA SER A 592 5.45 18.29 30.80
C SER A 592 6.81 17.59 30.78
N ALA A 593 7.34 17.28 31.97
CA ALA A 593 8.62 16.58 32.08
C ALA A 593 8.55 15.22 31.37
N THR A 594 9.34 15.08 30.32
CA THR A 594 9.39 13.92 29.43
C THR A 594 10.79 13.32 29.43
N GLN A 595 10.84 11.99 29.40
CA GLN A 595 12.10 11.27 29.32
C GLN A 595 12.66 11.33 27.89
N THR A 596 13.91 11.77 27.74
CA THR A 596 14.59 11.83 26.44
C THR A 596 16.01 11.25 26.55
N GLY A 597 16.50 10.60 25.51
CA GLY A 597 17.80 9.92 25.50
C GLY A 597 18.39 9.62 24.12
N ARG A 598 17.59 9.67 23.05
CA ARG A 598 18.10 9.63 21.68
C ARG A 598 17.20 10.38 20.71
N ALA A 599 17.75 10.68 19.53
CA ALA A 599 17.02 11.30 18.44
C ALA A 599 17.43 10.74 17.07
N GLU A 600 16.46 10.75 16.16
CA GLU A 600 16.64 10.56 14.73
C GLU A 600 16.33 11.90 14.05
N VAL A 601 17.28 12.41 13.26
CA VAL A 601 17.16 13.70 12.56
C VAL A 601 17.27 13.47 11.06
N ALA A 602 16.22 13.82 10.32
CA ALA A 602 16.16 13.69 8.87
C ALA A 602 16.42 15.05 8.21
N PHE A 603 17.50 15.14 7.44
CA PHE A 603 17.82 16.33 6.65
C PHE A 603 17.67 16.06 5.16
N PHE A 604 16.94 16.93 4.47
CA PHE A 604 16.92 16.91 3.00
C PHE A 604 18.06 17.75 2.44
N ALA A 605 18.71 17.24 1.39
CA ALA A 605 19.74 17.94 0.66
C ALA A 605 19.56 17.75 -0.84
N ASN A 606 19.61 18.86 -1.56
CA ASN A 606 19.56 18.92 -3.01
C ASN A 606 20.28 20.19 -3.47
N ALA A 607 21.47 20.02 -4.05
CA ALA A 607 22.32 21.14 -4.45
C ALA A 607 21.70 22.02 -5.55
N THR A 608 20.81 21.48 -6.40
CA THR A 608 20.16 22.30 -7.44
C THR A 608 19.03 23.16 -6.88
N GLN A 609 18.50 22.80 -5.71
CA GLN A 609 17.45 23.54 -5.01
C GLN A 609 18.00 24.42 -3.87
N GLY A 610 19.31 24.41 -3.61
CA GLY A 610 19.93 25.20 -2.56
C GLY A 610 19.77 24.62 -1.15
N TYR A 611 19.67 23.29 -1.03
CA TYR A 611 19.56 22.58 0.24
C TYR A 611 20.81 21.75 0.53
N ALA A 612 21.34 21.92 1.75
CA ALA A 612 22.45 21.13 2.27
C ALA A 612 22.21 20.77 3.74
N VAL A 613 22.89 19.71 4.20
CA VAL A 613 22.95 19.40 5.63
C VAL A 613 23.66 20.52 6.41
N PRO A 614 23.39 20.68 7.72
CA PRO A 614 24.11 21.65 8.54
C PRO A 614 25.60 21.28 8.68
N THR A 615 26.44 22.28 8.92
CA THR A 615 27.89 22.08 9.14
C THR A 615 28.19 21.48 10.51
N SER A 616 27.31 21.69 11.48
CA SER A 616 27.34 21.12 12.83
C SER A 616 25.95 21.20 13.46
N TYR A 617 25.69 20.33 14.42
CA TYR A 617 24.50 20.36 15.26
C TYR A 617 24.80 19.83 16.66
N ARG A 618 23.91 20.13 17.61
CA ARG A 618 23.88 19.54 18.95
C ARG A 618 22.44 19.53 19.47
N ILE A 619 22.18 18.69 20.46
CA ILE A 619 20.94 18.71 21.23
C ILE A 619 21.19 19.42 22.57
N GLU A 620 20.30 20.34 22.90
CA GLU A 620 20.23 20.98 24.21
C GLU A 620 18.90 20.62 24.89
N GLN A 621 18.91 20.60 26.22
CA GLN A 621 17.73 20.40 27.05
C GLN A 621 17.52 21.61 27.95
N LEU A 622 16.26 21.85 28.33
CA LEU A 622 15.93 22.85 29.33
C LEU A 622 16.22 22.30 30.73
N ASP A 623 17.08 22.99 31.48
CA ASP A 623 17.39 22.73 32.90
C ASP A 623 17.09 23.99 33.72
N GLY A 624 16.00 23.94 34.50
CA GLY A 624 15.39 25.13 35.09
C GLY A 624 14.95 26.12 34.00
N ASP A 625 15.55 27.31 33.99
CA ASP A 625 15.29 28.36 33.00
C ASP A 625 16.44 28.50 31.97
N SER A 626 17.39 27.55 31.96
CA SER A 626 18.60 27.63 31.15
C SER A 626 18.73 26.46 30.18
N TRP A 627 19.14 26.76 28.95
CA TRP A 627 19.48 25.74 27.96
C TRP A 627 20.89 25.22 28.21
N THR A 628 21.02 23.90 28.30
CA THR A 628 22.31 23.22 28.49
C THR A 628 22.46 22.08 27.49
N ALA A 629 23.69 21.80 27.06
CA ALA A 629 23.95 20.65 26.20
C ALA A 629 23.61 19.35 26.93
N VAL A 630 23.03 18.38 26.21
CA VAL A 630 22.74 17.07 26.78
C VAL A 630 24.04 16.34 27.18
N SER A 631 23.99 15.60 28.28
CA SER A 631 25.18 14.97 28.88
C SER A 631 25.56 13.67 28.17
N ASN A 632 26.87 13.38 28.06
CA ASN A 632 27.40 12.14 27.46
C ASN A 632 26.87 11.87 26.04
N ALA A 633 26.77 12.92 25.23
CA ALA A 633 26.20 12.85 23.89
C ALA A 633 27.12 12.17 22.87
N THR A 634 26.55 11.36 21.99
CA THR A 634 27.16 10.84 20.77
C THR A 634 26.36 11.35 19.57
N TYR A 635 27.06 11.90 18.58
CA TYR A 635 26.46 12.49 17.38
C TYR A 635 27.04 11.85 16.14
N ASP A 636 26.17 11.33 15.27
CA ASP A 636 26.56 11.02 13.89
C ASP A 636 26.86 12.32 13.14
N LYS A 637 27.62 12.24 12.05
CA LYS A 637 27.77 13.37 11.13
C LYS A 637 26.43 13.64 10.44
N PRO A 638 26.06 14.92 10.19
CA PRO A 638 24.87 15.25 9.41
C PRO A 638 24.84 14.47 8.08
N LEU A 639 23.78 13.70 7.87
CA LEU A 639 23.60 12.84 6.72
C LEU A 639 22.52 13.41 5.79
N ALA A 640 22.85 13.54 4.51
CA ALA A 640 21.93 14.02 3.48
C ALA A 640 20.96 12.90 3.09
N ASN A 641 19.65 13.17 3.04
CA ASN A 641 18.61 12.26 2.56
C ASN A 641 18.70 10.87 3.23
N GLY A 642 18.77 10.89 4.56
CA GLY A 642 18.85 9.71 5.42
C GLY A 642 18.71 10.13 6.89
N ILE A 643 18.92 9.18 7.80
CA ILE A 643 18.76 9.42 9.25
C ILE A 643 20.10 9.72 9.91
N THR A 644 20.21 10.89 10.54
CA THR A 644 21.32 11.27 11.42
C THR A 644 20.95 10.90 12.86
N ASN A 645 21.70 10.00 13.50
CA ASN A 645 21.40 9.58 14.87
C ASN A 645 22.16 10.43 15.90
N ALA A 646 21.49 10.71 17.01
CA ALA A 646 22.10 11.25 18.21
C ALA A 646 21.62 10.47 19.43
N SER A 647 22.49 10.28 20.43
CA SER A 647 22.12 9.67 21.72
C SER A 647 22.82 10.40 22.85
N TRP A 648 22.23 10.38 24.04
CA TRP A 648 22.76 11.02 25.24
C TRP A 648 22.32 10.26 26.50
N GLN A 649 22.91 10.63 27.63
CA GLN A 649 22.45 10.10 28.91
C GLN A 649 21.01 10.54 29.15
N THR A 650 20.11 9.56 29.33
CA THR A 650 18.69 9.81 29.54
C THR A 650 18.43 10.87 30.60
N ALA A 651 17.58 11.83 30.28
CA ALA A 651 17.24 12.97 31.11
C ALA A 651 15.73 13.22 31.12
N GLN A 652 15.26 13.90 32.18
CA GLN A 652 13.89 14.40 32.30
C GLN A 652 13.90 15.89 32.00
N THR A 653 13.15 16.33 30.98
CA THR A 653 13.06 17.74 30.61
C THR A 653 11.70 18.02 29.98
N SER A 654 11.22 19.26 30.12
CA SER A 654 10.00 19.69 29.43
C SER A 654 10.26 20.14 27.99
N GLN A 655 11.51 20.48 27.63
CA GLN A 655 11.84 20.95 26.30
C GLN A 655 13.23 20.49 25.85
N VAL A 656 13.35 20.21 24.56
CA VAL A 656 14.63 19.96 23.89
C VAL A 656 14.74 20.87 22.68
N ARG A 657 15.96 21.24 22.29
CA ARG A 657 16.20 21.94 21.03
C ARG A 657 17.40 21.39 20.26
N LEU A 658 17.20 21.23 18.96
CA LEU A 658 18.23 20.98 17.96
C LEU A 658 18.85 22.31 17.57
N VAL A 659 20.08 22.58 18.01
CA VAL A 659 20.85 23.77 17.61
C VAL A 659 21.79 23.40 16.48
N PHE A 660 21.77 24.14 15.38
CA PHE A 660 22.58 23.82 14.21
C PHE A 660 23.01 25.07 13.43
N THR A 661 24.06 24.90 12.61
CA THR A 661 24.59 25.97 11.74
C THR A 661 24.38 25.60 10.26
N PRO A 662 23.44 26.26 9.56
CA PRO A 662 23.24 26.06 8.12
C PRO A 662 24.53 26.34 7.33
N THR A 663 24.75 25.58 6.26
CA THR A 663 25.88 25.80 5.36
C THR A 663 25.78 27.17 4.70
N LYS A 664 26.89 27.92 4.61
CA LYS A 664 26.88 29.29 4.09
C LYS A 664 26.31 29.35 2.68
N GLY A 665 25.24 30.13 2.49
CA GLY A 665 24.54 30.29 1.20
C GLY A 665 23.49 29.23 0.90
N GLU A 666 23.40 28.16 1.69
CA GLU A 666 22.45 27.05 1.53
C GLU A 666 21.43 27.05 2.66
N LYS A 667 20.23 26.54 2.41
CA LYS A 667 19.23 26.26 3.44
C LYS A 667 19.42 24.86 4.01
N VAL A 668 18.92 24.63 5.22
CA VAL A 668 18.70 23.30 5.79
C VAL A 668 17.21 23.04 5.81
N ARG A 669 16.78 21.92 5.22
CA ARG A 669 15.43 21.40 5.39
C ARG A 669 15.45 20.30 6.45
N LEU A 670 14.80 20.55 7.58
CA LEU A 670 14.55 19.55 8.61
C LEU A 670 13.26 18.82 8.25
N VAL A 671 13.40 17.63 7.66
CA VAL A 671 12.26 16.82 7.22
C VAL A 671 11.49 16.27 8.41
N GLU A 672 12.20 15.78 9.42
CA GLU A 672 11.61 15.20 10.62
C GLU A 672 12.65 15.18 11.75
N TRP A 673 12.19 15.41 12.98
CA TRP A 673 12.98 15.25 14.20
C TRP A 673 12.24 14.38 15.23
N LYS A 674 12.64 13.11 15.32
CA LYS A 674 12.12 12.19 16.31
C LYS A 674 12.98 12.16 17.56
N VAL A 675 12.35 12.26 18.73
CA VAL A 675 12.99 12.14 20.05
C VAL A 675 12.41 10.95 20.79
N PHE A 676 13.26 10.16 21.44
CA PHE A 676 12.89 8.95 22.18
C PHE A 676 13.53 8.96 23.58
N SER A 677 12.98 8.18 24.51
CA SER A 677 13.49 8.05 25.89
C SER A 677 14.82 7.32 26.01
N SER A 678 15.09 6.35 25.12
CA SER A 678 16.33 5.54 25.05
C SER A 678 16.50 4.88 23.69
#